data_AF-S5M0E7-F1
#
_entry.id   AF-S5M0E7-F1
#
_cell.length_a   1.000
_cell.length_b   1.000
_cell.length_c   1.000
_cell.angle_alpha   90.00
_cell.angle_beta   90.00
_cell.angle_gamma   90.00
#
_symmetry.space_group_name_H-M   'P 1'
#
loop_
_entity.id
_entity.type
_entity.pdbx_description
1 polymer ?
#
loop_
_entity_poly.entity_id
_entity_poly.type
_entity_poly.pdbx_seq_one_letter_code
_entity_poly.pdbx_strand_id
1 'polypeptide(L)'
;MEIKLRRLLSAISAVTLVSTTTSSVVACKVGFDFASIRNKKINTKEYVAVYTAPPKSWNPIATSSASDTEYLANIFGTILSVDEYGRTYGDLVESAYAGVSGSSSGKSIYVGNDSTNSNIDLTTWKYKLRDEAYWYKADGSKVRRITAGDFLNSAKFALTPANNVATSFLWLQFIKGANEVSTAIGRLKDATLTFDQIIEKVKSGYLYTVKDANGNDVQKNEAGIADFKFGIIADDGNDGYNVTFHLEKPAPYFESLLTYNVFSPSPIENYANGANGVVPDPSKTLFSGPYLPNDVENILNGTKMVFKKNNSHYFANKTEIETIIYKKITTQSTDLTRTLFETGETISYNINPADAVGWERYVGSDINNPKIDEVSVGKALSTQTFALSYNTNYNSGAVDDAAKISGSKLLQFNEARAFISTGFNRNVLAKYYSEKYDSDPNLSGNVRNTFTAPELTYDANGKDYVKYIEDSYKEKFGAKPNSVTTLVDGTDSFLNKESVYVGKTKAELVESISKFIEENNLTKNSKGKIELEYVGSDTHNTSINPYLTRTIAQFNEIPNNPIEIKFNILAYNDYLQAYFGGKFHLFNIAWTPDFSDPGSFVGTLGIDGDLSKFTGFQTELSSSTPLLLKRDDASEGVGEENLTYKVNDKFKTTVSDSFVASIEDTTDKFYEIDRAEKYDLVERLKGFGELETEIIYENFYVLPNFNAAPLKSYSISYLRQYTYGYATYGVSPNKLFTRRINEQLWTKQQLKDWSDLYKAEKEKINTDISYKKNGNIFYED
;
A
#
# COMPACT_ATOMS: atom_id res chain seq x y z
N MET A 1 59.17 35.95 -29.25
CA MET A 1 59.12 36.98 -28.19
C MET A 1 58.01 36.55 -27.25
N GLU A 2 58.40 36.11 -26.05
CA GLU A 2 57.50 35.65 -24.98
C GLU A 2 56.51 36.74 -24.55
N ILE A 3 55.33 36.36 -24.04
CA ILE A 3 54.93 36.55 -22.62
C ILE A 3 53.43 36.22 -22.45
N LYS A 4 53.18 35.18 -21.65
CA LYS A 4 52.09 34.91 -20.69
C LYS A 4 50.62 35.06 -21.13
N LEU A 5 49.92 33.92 -21.20
CA LEU A 5 48.52 33.81 -20.79
C LEU A 5 48.37 32.67 -19.76
N ARG A 6 48.03 33.05 -18.52
CA ARG A 6 47.69 32.14 -17.42
C ARG A 6 46.17 32.11 -17.25
N ARG A 7 45.66 30.89 -17.02
CA ARG A 7 44.42 30.53 -16.30
C ARG A 7 43.07 30.93 -16.94
N LEU A 8 42.43 29.96 -17.59
CA LEU A 8 41.06 29.51 -17.25
C LEU A 8 40.84 28.14 -17.91
N LEU A 9 40.87 27.07 -17.11
CA LEU A 9 40.56 25.70 -17.54
C LEU A 9 39.79 25.05 -16.40
N SER A 10 38.46 25.18 -16.44
CA SER A 10 37.52 24.39 -15.64
C SER A 10 36.10 24.78 -16.03
N ALA A 11 35.50 24.01 -16.94
CA ALA A 11 34.07 23.73 -17.08
C ALA A 11 33.80 23.30 -18.52
N ILE A 12 33.50 22.01 -18.70
CA ILE A 12 32.60 21.38 -19.67
C ILE A 12 33.00 19.89 -19.60
N SER A 13 32.49 19.19 -18.58
CA SER A 13 32.37 17.74 -18.68
C SER A 13 31.09 17.51 -19.48
N ALA A 14 31.27 17.11 -20.73
CA ALA A 14 30.19 16.77 -21.64
C ALA A 14 29.33 15.65 -21.02
N VAL A 15 28.06 15.97 -20.73
CA VAL A 15 27.01 14.99 -20.47
C VAL A 15 26.68 14.36 -21.81
N THR A 16 27.25 13.20 -22.09
CA THR A 16 26.91 12.40 -23.27
C THR A 16 25.47 11.90 -23.10
N LEU A 17 24.60 12.27 -24.05
CA LEU A 17 23.30 11.63 -24.24
C LEU A 17 23.52 10.15 -24.58
N VAL A 18 23.21 9.27 -23.64
CA VAL A 18 22.96 7.86 -23.92
C VAL A 18 21.53 7.59 -23.45
N SER A 19 20.59 7.52 -24.39
CA SER A 19 19.43 6.66 -24.18
C SER A 19 20.00 5.25 -24.01
N THR A 20 19.97 4.70 -22.79
CA THR A 20 20.48 3.35 -22.54
C THR A 20 19.53 2.34 -23.15
N THR A 21 19.59 2.17 -24.47
CA THR A 21 19.31 0.90 -25.12
C THR A 21 20.46 -0.03 -24.74
N THR A 22 20.46 -0.53 -23.50
CA THR A 22 21.32 -1.66 -23.14
C THR A 22 20.83 -2.86 -23.94
N SER A 23 21.32 -2.95 -25.17
CA SER A 23 21.44 -4.22 -25.87
C SER A 23 22.19 -5.12 -24.90
N SER A 24 21.54 -6.21 -24.52
CA SER A 24 22.05 -7.27 -23.65
C SER A 24 23.21 -7.98 -24.33
N VAL A 25 24.31 -7.27 -24.56
CA VAL A 25 25.58 -7.87 -24.99
C VAL A 25 26.26 -8.35 -23.73
N VAL A 26 25.79 -9.51 -23.27
CA VAL A 26 26.57 -10.59 -22.70
C VAL A 26 27.95 -10.12 -22.20
N ALA A 27 28.02 -9.64 -20.96
CA ALA A 27 29.26 -9.56 -20.19
C ALA A 27 29.70 -10.99 -19.80
N CYS A 28 29.86 -11.88 -20.78
CA CYS A 28 30.48 -13.19 -20.56
C CYS A 28 31.98 -13.08 -20.82
N LYS A 29 32.72 -13.44 -19.77
CA LYS A 29 34.01 -14.13 -19.82
C LYS A 29 35.30 -13.40 -20.22
N VAL A 30 35.32 -12.09 -20.46
CA VAL A 30 36.61 -11.36 -20.50
C VAL A 30 36.62 -10.22 -19.46
N GLY A 31 37.18 -10.53 -18.29
CA GLY A 31 37.73 -9.54 -17.36
C GLY A 31 36.76 -8.82 -16.40
N PHE A 32 35.76 -9.50 -15.82
CA PHE A 32 35.10 -8.93 -14.63
C PHE A 32 36.11 -8.88 -13.48
N ASP A 33 36.53 -7.67 -13.12
CA ASP A 33 37.40 -7.41 -11.97
C ASP A 33 36.66 -6.56 -10.95
N PHE A 34 36.18 -7.21 -9.89
CA PHE A 34 35.52 -6.51 -8.78
C PHE A 34 36.47 -5.54 -8.06
N ALA A 35 37.80 -5.72 -8.13
CA ALA A 35 38.74 -4.78 -7.53
C ALA A 35 38.63 -3.38 -8.15
N SER A 36 38.33 -3.28 -9.45
CA SER A 36 38.08 -1.99 -10.11
C SER A 36 36.87 -1.25 -9.55
N ILE A 37 35.80 -1.99 -9.23
CA ILE A 37 34.58 -1.45 -8.61
C ILE A 37 34.85 -1.06 -7.16
N ARG A 38 35.48 -1.96 -6.38
CA ARG A 38 35.85 -1.73 -4.98
C ARG A 38 36.69 -0.47 -4.79
N ASN A 39 37.66 -0.25 -5.67
CA ASN A 39 38.60 0.87 -5.55
C ASN A 39 38.03 2.19 -6.13
N LYS A 40 36.88 2.15 -6.80
CA LYS A 40 36.25 3.34 -7.37
C LYS A 40 35.79 4.29 -6.27
N LYS A 41 36.11 5.58 -6.44
CA LYS A 41 35.52 6.67 -5.66
C LYS A 41 34.38 7.30 -6.46
N ILE A 42 33.24 7.53 -5.82
CA ILE A 42 32.07 8.12 -6.46
C ILE A 42 31.73 9.50 -5.87
N ASN A 43 30.95 10.28 -6.62
CA ASN A 43 30.41 11.54 -6.15
C ASN A 43 29.34 11.28 -5.07
N THR A 44 29.57 11.75 -3.85
CA THR A 44 28.65 11.57 -2.72
C THR A 44 27.48 12.55 -2.73
N LYS A 45 27.48 13.52 -3.66
CA LYS A 45 26.44 14.55 -3.81
C LYS A 45 25.38 14.21 -4.86
N GLU A 46 25.55 13.11 -5.60
CA GLU A 46 24.66 12.70 -6.68
C GLU A 46 24.06 11.32 -6.42
N TYR A 47 22.74 11.27 -6.23
CA TYR A 47 21.99 10.03 -6.21
C TYR A 47 21.55 9.68 -7.62
N VAL A 48 21.91 8.48 -8.09
CA VAL A 48 21.55 8.01 -9.43
C VAL A 48 20.81 6.68 -9.36
N ALA A 49 19.57 6.69 -9.86
CA ALA A 49 18.69 5.55 -9.96
C ALA A 49 18.02 5.49 -11.34
N VAL A 50 17.20 4.47 -11.56
CA VAL A 50 16.44 4.28 -12.80
C VAL A 50 14.94 4.38 -12.56
N TYR A 51 14.19 4.70 -13.62
CA TYR A 51 12.74 4.71 -13.60
C TYR A 51 12.17 4.26 -14.96
N THR A 52 10.89 3.88 -14.99
CA THR A 52 10.21 3.44 -16.22
C THR A 52 9.33 4.52 -16.83
N ALA A 53 8.61 5.28 -16.00
CA ALA A 53 7.73 6.36 -16.40
C ALA A 53 7.66 7.45 -15.32
N PRO A 54 7.50 8.74 -15.69
CA PRO A 54 7.29 9.81 -14.73
C PRO A 54 5.92 9.67 -14.04
N PRO A 55 5.68 10.36 -12.90
CA PRO A 55 4.37 10.40 -12.27
C PRO A 55 3.27 10.79 -13.26
N LYS A 56 2.11 10.13 -13.17
CA LYS A 56 0.94 10.53 -13.96
C LYS A 56 0.35 11.87 -13.51
N SER A 57 0.53 12.19 -12.22
CA SER A 57 0.12 13.44 -11.61
C SER A 57 1.20 13.95 -10.66
N TRP A 58 1.48 15.24 -10.71
CA TRP A 58 2.34 15.99 -9.79
C TRP A 58 1.55 16.56 -8.60
N ASN A 59 0.32 16.09 -8.37
CA ASN A 59 -0.45 16.33 -7.16
C ASN A 59 -0.34 15.10 -6.23
N PRO A 60 0.32 15.22 -5.06
CA PRO A 60 0.59 14.09 -4.19
C PRO A 60 -0.65 13.49 -3.53
N ILE A 61 -1.79 14.19 -3.55
CA ILE A 61 -3.07 13.70 -3.00
C ILE A 61 -3.88 12.94 -4.05
N ALA A 62 -3.58 13.11 -5.34
CA ALA A 62 -4.34 12.49 -6.43
C ALA A 62 -3.89 11.06 -6.76
N THR A 63 -2.74 10.61 -6.27
CA THR A 63 -2.16 9.30 -6.60
C THR A 63 -2.08 8.38 -5.38
N SER A 64 -2.33 7.10 -5.61
CA SER A 64 -2.06 6.00 -4.68
C SER A 64 -0.96 5.06 -5.19
N SER A 65 -0.28 5.44 -6.29
CA SER A 65 0.77 4.62 -6.88
C SER A 65 2.05 4.68 -6.05
N ALA A 66 2.59 3.51 -5.70
CA ALA A 66 3.89 3.39 -5.04
C ALA A 66 5.02 4.02 -5.89
N SER A 67 4.98 3.86 -7.22
CA SER A 67 5.99 4.44 -8.11
C SER A 67 5.95 5.96 -8.11
N ASP A 68 4.75 6.56 -8.11
CA ASP A 68 4.62 8.02 -8.07
C ASP A 68 5.11 8.54 -6.73
N THR A 69 4.75 7.84 -5.65
CA THR A 69 5.11 8.17 -4.27
C THR A 69 6.62 8.21 -4.05
N GLU A 70 7.40 7.32 -4.70
CA GLU A 70 8.87 7.33 -4.64
C GLU A 70 9.45 8.70 -5.04
N TYR A 71 8.92 9.31 -6.08
CA TYR A 71 9.40 10.59 -6.61
C TYR A 71 8.79 11.77 -5.86
N LEU A 72 7.47 11.74 -5.62
CA LEU A 72 6.73 12.84 -5.00
C LEU A 72 7.15 13.09 -3.55
N ALA A 73 7.53 12.06 -2.79
CA ALA A 73 8.02 12.18 -1.42
C ALA A 73 9.29 13.06 -1.26
N ASN A 74 10.00 13.32 -2.35
CA ASN A 74 11.22 14.13 -2.36
C ASN A 74 10.98 15.61 -2.70
N ILE A 75 9.83 15.95 -3.27
CA ILE A 75 9.48 17.31 -3.71
C ILE A 75 8.24 17.88 -3.00
N PHE A 76 7.50 17.04 -2.27
CA PHE A 76 6.43 17.43 -1.35
C PHE A 76 6.78 16.98 0.07
N GLY A 77 6.57 17.86 1.04
CA GLY A 77 6.63 17.51 2.47
C GLY A 77 5.35 16.84 2.93
N THR A 78 5.44 15.97 3.93
CA THR A 78 4.29 15.40 4.64
C THR A 78 4.06 16.13 5.96
N ILE A 79 2.94 15.91 6.64
CA ILE A 79 2.73 16.48 7.98
C ILE A 79 3.79 15.91 8.93
N LEU A 80 3.88 14.59 9.02
CA LEU A 80 4.81 13.85 9.86
C LEU A 80 5.72 12.97 9.00
N SER A 81 6.81 12.48 9.55
CA SER A 81 7.64 11.46 8.92
C SER A 81 8.32 10.59 9.96
N VAL A 82 9.03 9.55 9.52
CA VAL A 82 9.72 8.60 10.39
C VAL A 82 11.23 8.69 10.14
N ASP A 83 12.00 8.76 11.22
CA ASP A 83 13.47 8.80 11.18
C ASP A 83 14.09 7.41 10.99
N GLU A 84 15.42 7.35 10.91
CA GLU A 84 16.17 6.11 10.74
C GLU A 84 16.05 5.07 11.86
N TYR A 85 15.58 5.50 13.04
CA TYR A 85 15.39 4.62 14.19
C TYR A 85 13.94 4.12 14.29
N GLY A 86 13.03 4.65 13.47
CA GLY A 86 11.61 4.31 13.49
C GLY A 86 10.77 5.27 14.34
N ARG A 87 11.30 6.43 14.73
CA ARG A 87 10.54 7.43 15.49
C ARG A 87 9.81 8.36 14.55
N THR A 88 8.54 8.62 14.85
CA THR A 88 7.81 9.72 14.23
C THR A 88 8.44 11.06 14.62
N TYR A 89 8.49 11.99 13.68
CA TYR A 89 8.87 13.40 13.82
C TYR A 89 7.94 14.30 12.99
N GLY A 90 7.78 15.55 13.38
CA GLY A 90 7.06 16.58 12.61
C GLY A 90 7.88 17.06 11.42
N ASP A 91 7.39 16.82 10.21
CA ASP A 91 8.03 17.25 8.96
C ASP A 91 7.60 18.67 8.60
N LEU A 92 6.39 18.88 8.07
CA LEU A 92 5.83 20.23 7.89
C LEU A 92 5.42 20.91 9.20
N VAL A 93 5.20 20.13 10.26
CA VAL A 93 4.82 20.63 11.57
C VAL A 93 5.99 20.62 12.54
N GLU A 94 5.90 21.45 13.56
CA GLU A 94 6.80 21.43 14.70
C GLU A 94 6.67 20.11 15.45
N SER A 95 7.74 19.71 16.13
CA SER A 95 7.75 18.51 16.95
C SER A 95 7.60 18.85 18.41
N ALA A 96 6.60 18.27 19.07
CA ALA A 96 6.34 18.46 20.49
C ALA A 96 6.70 17.20 21.30
N TYR A 97 7.98 16.82 21.41
CA TYR A 97 8.38 15.60 22.13
C TYR A 97 8.67 15.76 23.63
N ALA A 98 8.31 14.72 24.39
CA ALA A 98 8.75 14.42 25.76
C ALA A 98 9.99 13.52 25.78
N GLY A 99 10.85 13.66 26.79
CA GLY A 99 11.80 12.61 27.17
C GLY A 99 11.16 11.55 28.04
N VAL A 100 11.69 10.32 28.01
CA VAL A 100 11.19 9.24 28.88
C VAL A 100 12.28 8.81 29.85
N SER A 101 11.97 8.93 31.14
CA SER A 101 12.28 7.90 32.13
C SER A 101 11.29 8.04 33.28
N GLY A 102 10.13 7.40 33.17
CA GLY A 102 9.04 7.55 34.13
C GLY A 102 8.29 8.88 33.98
N SER A 103 6.96 8.82 33.98
CA SER A 103 6.13 10.01 34.17
C SER A 103 6.60 10.78 35.41
N SER A 104 7.14 11.96 35.21
CA SER A 104 7.15 13.01 36.24
C SER A 104 6.95 14.41 35.65
N SER A 105 6.77 14.56 34.33
CA SER A 105 6.64 15.87 33.67
C SER A 105 5.55 15.98 32.59
N GLY A 106 4.64 15.00 32.47
CA GLY A 106 3.37 15.14 31.73
C GLY A 106 3.46 15.53 30.24
N LYS A 107 4.27 14.84 29.42
CA LYS A 107 4.32 15.06 27.96
C LYS A 107 4.19 13.76 27.15
N SER A 108 3.58 13.86 25.97
CA SER A 108 3.13 12.77 25.06
C SER A 108 4.26 12.08 24.27
N ILE A 109 4.03 10.82 23.88
CA ILE A 109 4.88 10.07 22.91
C ILE A 109 4.58 10.43 21.45
N TYR A 110 3.46 11.10 21.21
CA TYR A 110 3.03 11.59 19.90
C TYR A 110 3.67 12.94 19.56
N VAL A 111 3.68 13.29 18.28
CA VAL A 111 4.07 14.63 17.80
C VAL A 111 3.00 15.66 18.14
N GLY A 112 1.72 15.27 18.04
CA GLY A 112 0.57 16.11 18.30
C GLY A 112 0.60 16.71 19.71
N ASN A 113 0.29 18.00 19.80
CA ASN A 113 0.28 18.75 21.05
C ASN A 113 -0.99 18.45 21.85
N ASP A 114 -0.89 17.61 22.86
CA ASP A 114 -1.78 17.64 24.04
C ASP A 114 -0.91 17.81 25.30
N SER A 115 -0.26 18.97 25.40
CA SER A 115 0.52 19.32 26.57
C SER A 115 -0.42 19.56 27.75
N THR A 116 -0.58 18.57 28.62
CA THR A 116 -0.57 18.67 30.11
C THR A 116 -1.38 17.57 30.81
N ASN A 117 -2.18 16.77 30.09
CA ASN A 117 -3.05 15.79 30.72
C ASN A 117 -2.47 14.37 30.69
N SER A 118 -2.68 13.62 31.78
CA SER A 118 -2.31 12.20 31.85
C SER A 118 -3.16 11.31 30.92
N ASN A 119 -4.24 11.86 30.36
CA ASN A 119 -5.16 11.20 29.44
C ASN A 119 -5.19 11.99 28.12
N ILE A 120 -4.59 11.44 27.07
CA ILE A 120 -4.61 12.02 25.72
C ILE A 120 -5.95 11.70 25.06
N ASP A 121 -6.62 12.72 24.50
CA ASP A 121 -7.80 12.51 23.66
C ASP A 121 -7.37 11.97 22.29
N LEU A 122 -7.50 10.65 22.08
CA LEU A 122 -7.14 9.98 20.84
C LEU A 122 -8.09 10.29 19.66
N THR A 123 -9.13 11.10 19.88
CA THR A 123 -10.01 11.63 18.83
C THR A 123 -9.62 13.03 18.36
N THR A 124 -8.70 13.72 19.05
CA THR A 124 -8.31 15.10 18.72
C THR A 124 -6.80 15.25 18.59
N TRP A 125 -6.33 15.66 17.41
CA TRP A 125 -4.90 15.79 17.11
C TRP A 125 -4.58 17.20 16.64
N LYS A 126 -3.75 17.93 17.40
CA LYS A 126 -3.37 19.33 17.10
C LYS A 126 -1.91 19.45 16.71
N TYR A 127 -1.64 20.17 15.63
CA TYR A 127 -0.28 20.42 15.14
C TYR A 127 -0.08 21.89 14.79
N LYS A 128 1.12 22.40 15.07
CA LYS A 128 1.58 23.72 14.66
C LYS A 128 2.50 23.59 13.46
N LEU A 129 2.19 24.24 12.34
CA LEU A 129 3.07 24.29 11.17
C LEU A 129 4.36 25.07 11.50
N ARG A 130 5.46 24.69 10.86
CA ARG A 130 6.71 25.46 10.96
C ARG A 130 6.56 26.83 10.32
N ASP A 131 7.09 27.87 10.96
CA ASP A 131 7.17 29.21 10.36
C ASP A 131 8.03 29.26 9.07
N GLU A 132 8.88 28.26 8.90
CA GLU A 132 9.81 28.07 7.78
C GLU A 132 9.22 27.19 6.66
N ALA A 133 7.97 26.73 6.80
CA ALA A 133 7.29 25.95 5.78
C ALA A 133 6.73 26.87 4.68
N TYR A 134 7.26 26.74 3.45
CA TYR A 134 6.88 27.56 2.30
C TYR A 134 6.54 26.69 1.09
N TRP A 135 5.69 27.24 0.22
CA TRP A 135 5.53 26.79 -1.16
C TRP A 135 6.58 27.43 -2.06
N TYR A 136 7.18 26.62 -2.93
CA TYR A 136 8.27 26.98 -3.85
C TYR A 136 7.87 26.70 -5.29
N LYS A 137 8.40 27.50 -6.22
CA LYS A 137 8.43 27.15 -7.65
C LYS A 137 9.60 26.20 -7.94
N ALA A 138 9.57 25.54 -9.10
CA ALA A 138 10.66 24.67 -9.57
C ALA A 138 12.02 25.38 -9.65
N ASP A 139 12.05 26.70 -9.88
CA ASP A 139 13.27 27.51 -9.93
C ASP A 139 13.85 27.86 -8.54
N GLY A 140 13.19 27.45 -7.45
CA GLY A 140 13.60 27.76 -6.07
C GLY A 140 13.00 29.02 -5.48
N SER A 141 12.19 29.78 -6.24
CA SER A 141 11.53 30.98 -5.73
C SER A 141 10.52 30.65 -4.64
N LYS A 142 10.66 31.27 -3.46
CA LYS A 142 9.64 31.25 -2.41
C LYS A 142 8.38 31.99 -2.87
N VAL A 143 7.22 31.35 -2.77
CA VAL A 143 5.92 31.94 -3.15
C VAL A 143 5.20 32.50 -1.94
N ARG A 144 4.87 31.64 -0.96
CA ARG A 144 4.20 32.01 0.29
C ARG A 144 4.40 30.94 1.35
N ARG A 145 4.08 31.26 2.61
CA ARG A 145 4.00 30.27 3.69
C ARG A 145 2.90 29.26 3.42
N ILE A 146 3.11 28.04 3.89
CA ILE A 146 2.06 27.02 4.02
C ILE A 146 1.20 27.43 5.22
N THR A 147 -0.13 27.46 5.05
CA THR A 147 -1.06 27.83 6.13
C THR A 147 -2.02 26.69 6.43
N ALA A 148 -2.78 26.77 7.52
CA ALA A 148 -3.74 25.73 7.86
C ALA A 148 -4.89 25.65 6.82
N GLY A 149 -5.20 26.76 6.13
CA GLY A 149 -6.15 26.77 5.02
C GLY A 149 -5.79 25.83 3.86
N ASP A 150 -4.50 25.52 3.65
CA ASP A 150 -4.07 24.57 2.61
C ASP A 150 -4.51 23.11 2.90
N PHE A 151 -4.89 22.80 4.13
CA PHE A 151 -5.50 21.51 4.50
C PHE A 151 -6.97 21.43 4.08
N LEU A 152 -7.71 22.54 4.16
CA LEU A 152 -9.11 22.60 3.71
C LEU A 152 -9.21 22.49 2.19
N ASN A 153 -8.21 23.00 1.47
CA ASN A 153 -8.07 22.72 0.04
C ASN A 153 -8.04 21.20 -0.17
N SER A 154 -7.09 20.53 0.48
CA SER A 154 -6.88 19.08 0.38
C SER A 154 -8.14 18.27 0.69
N ALA A 155 -8.86 18.66 1.74
CA ALA A 155 -10.16 18.10 2.10
C ALA A 155 -11.17 18.25 0.97
N LYS A 156 -11.35 19.47 0.44
CA LYS A 156 -12.24 19.73 -0.69
C LYS A 156 -11.89 18.87 -1.90
N PHE A 157 -10.60 18.70 -2.19
CA PHE A 157 -10.14 17.86 -3.30
C PHE A 157 -10.53 16.40 -3.12
N ALA A 158 -10.14 15.82 -1.99
CA ALA A 158 -10.30 14.41 -1.68
C ALA A 158 -11.78 14.02 -1.51
N LEU A 159 -12.58 14.91 -0.92
CA LEU A 159 -14.01 14.70 -0.68
C LEU A 159 -14.89 15.06 -1.87
N THR A 160 -14.34 15.49 -3.01
CA THR A 160 -15.13 15.68 -4.22
C THR A 160 -15.19 14.35 -4.99
N PRO A 161 -16.35 13.66 -5.06
CA PRO A 161 -16.41 12.32 -5.68
C PRO A 161 -15.98 12.32 -7.15
N ALA A 162 -16.30 13.40 -7.87
CA ALA A 162 -15.92 13.57 -9.27
C ALA A 162 -14.39 13.63 -9.49
N ASN A 163 -13.59 13.82 -8.45
CA ASN A 163 -12.13 13.80 -8.57
C ASN A 163 -11.52 12.40 -8.54
N ASN A 164 -12.28 11.36 -8.19
CA ASN A 164 -11.83 9.96 -8.17
C ASN A 164 -10.51 9.75 -7.41
N VAL A 165 -10.34 10.46 -6.28
CA VAL A 165 -9.16 10.30 -5.42
C VAL A 165 -9.16 8.91 -4.82
N ALA A 166 -8.16 8.10 -5.18
CA ALA A 166 -8.07 6.70 -4.78
C ALA A 166 -8.00 6.49 -3.27
N THR A 167 -7.56 7.50 -2.52
CA THR A 167 -7.40 7.47 -1.05
C THR A 167 -8.48 8.30 -0.33
N SER A 168 -9.57 8.67 -1.02
CA SER A 168 -10.66 9.45 -0.41
C SER A 168 -11.32 8.72 0.76
N PHE A 169 -11.35 7.39 0.72
CA PHE A 169 -11.88 6.55 1.80
C PHE A 169 -11.19 6.80 3.15
N LEU A 170 -9.87 7.08 3.17
CA LEU A 170 -9.16 7.43 4.40
C LEU A 170 -9.72 8.69 5.04
N TRP A 171 -10.18 9.65 4.23
CA TRP A 171 -10.87 10.84 4.74
C TRP A 171 -12.24 10.48 5.32
N LEU A 172 -13.01 9.67 4.61
CA LEU A 172 -14.35 9.24 5.05
C LEU A 172 -14.31 8.39 6.33
N GLN A 173 -13.25 7.60 6.51
CA GLN A 173 -13.09 6.70 7.66
C GLN A 173 -12.60 7.43 8.91
N PHE A 174 -11.72 8.43 8.76
CA PHE A 174 -11.05 9.04 9.91
C PHE A 174 -11.55 10.44 10.24
N ILE A 175 -11.93 11.26 9.28
CA ILE A 175 -12.25 12.67 9.53
C ILE A 175 -13.74 12.82 9.84
N LYS A 176 -14.04 13.36 11.02
CA LYS A 176 -15.41 13.61 11.44
C LYS A 176 -16.16 14.48 10.43
N GLY A 177 -17.36 14.07 10.04
CA GLY A 177 -18.20 14.84 9.12
C GLY A 177 -17.77 14.79 7.64
N ALA A 178 -16.74 14.00 7.29
CA ALA A 178 -16.26 13.91 5.91
C ALA A 178 -17.25 13.25 4.95
N ASN A 179 -18.02 12.28 5.44
CA ASN A 179 -19.02 11.57 4.65
C ASN A 179 -20.17 12.48 4.22
N GLU A 180 -20.66 13.31 5.14
CA GLU A 180 -21.71 14.29 4.92
C GLU A 180 -21.26 15.36 3.91
N VAL A 181 -20.02 15.85 4.04
CA VAL A 181 -19.43 16.81 3.11
C VAL A 181 -19.26 16.21 1.71
N SER A 182 -18.70 14.99 1.61
CA SER A 182 -18.53 14.30 0.34
C SER A 182 -19.87 14.05 -0.37
N THR A 183 -20.87 13.59 0.39
CA THR A 183 -22.23 13.39 -0.08
C THR A 183 -22.84 14.70 -0.58
N ALA A 184 -22.70 15.79 0.17
CA ALA A 184 -23.20 17.10 -0.24
C ALA A 184 -22.55 17.60 -1.53
N ILE A 185 -21.22 17.46 -1.68
CA ILE A 185 -20.52 17.83 -2.91
C ILE A 185 -21.04 17.01 -4.10
N GLY A 186 -21.14 15.69 -3.93
CA GLY A 186 -21.59 14.77 -4.98
C GLY A 186 -23.05 15.01 -5.41
N ARG A 187 -23.91 15.48 -4.50
CA ARG A 187 -25.32 15.77 -4.77
C ARG A 187 -25.56 17.18 -5.32
N LEU A 188 -24.90 18.18 -4.77
CA LEU A 188 -25.02 19.58 -5.21
C LEU A 188 -24.44 19.76 -6.62
N LYS A 189 -23.32 19.09 -6.92
CA LYS A 189 -22.60 19.17 -8.21
C LYS A 189 -22.29 20.60 -8.66
N ASP A 190 -22.17 21.53 -7.72
CA ASP A 190 -21.85 22.93 -7.96
C ASP A 190 -20.38 23.20 -7.58
N ALA A 191 -19.53 23.26 -8.61
CA ALA A 191 -18.10 23.49 -8.44
C ALA A 191 -17.76 24.91 -7.94
N THR A 192 -18.72 25.85 -7.97
CA THR A 192 -18.50 27.25 -7.55
C THR A 192 -18.58 27.44 -6.04
N LEU A 193 -19.18 26.49 -5.31
CA LEU A 193 -19.30 26.57 -3.86
C LEU A 193 -17.94 26.49 -3.17
N THR A 194 -17.70 27.42 -2.26
CA THR A 194 -16.58 27.34 -1.31
C THR A 194 -16.81 26.21 -0.31
N PHE A 195 -15.74 25.76 0.35
CA PHE A 195 -15.84 24.69 1.34
C PHE A 195 -16.74 25.08 2.53
N ASP A 196 -16.65 26.33 2.99
CA ASP A 196 -17.52 26.85 4.05
C ASP A 196 -18.99 26.87 3.62
N GLN A 197 -19.28 27.24 2.37
CA GLN A 197 -20.65 27.19 1.85
C GLN A 197 -21.19 25.76 1.79
N ILE A 198 -20.35 24.76 1.48
CA ILE A 198 -20.75 23.35 1.52
C ILE A 198 -21.07 22.93 2.96
N ILE A 199 -20.22 23.28 3.93
CA ILE A 199 -20.45 23.00 5.35
C ILE A 199 -21.77 23.64 5.82
N GLU A 200 -22.04 24.88 5.45
CA GLU A 200 -23.31 25.55 5.80
C GLU A 200 -24.52 24.86 5.15
N LYS A 201 -24.40 24.35 3.92
CA LYS A 201 -25.45 23.54 3.29
C LYS A 201 -25.72 22.24 4.05
N VAL A 202 -24.68 21.55 4.54
CA VAL A 202 -24.85 20.35 5.37
C VAL A 202 -25.60 20.69 6.67
N LYS A 203 -25.28 21.84 7.29
CA LYS A 203 -25.99 22.30 8.49
C LYS A 203 -27.44 22.67 8.24
N SER A 204 -27.72 23.41 7.16
CA SER A 204 -29.06 23.95 6.87
C SER A 204 -29.98 23.02 6.08
N GLY A 205 -29.43 21.99 5.47
CA GLY A 205 -30.09 21.18 4.45
C GLY A 205 -29.98 21.80 3.06
N TYR A 206 -30.24 20.98 2.03
CA TYR A 206 -30.12 21.37 0.63
C TYR A 206 -31.00 20.53 -0.31
N LEU A 207 -31.37 21.14 -1.43
CA LEU A 207 -32.06 20.46 -2.53
C LEU A 207 -31.04 19.87 -3.51
N TYR A 208 -31.35 18.70 -4.05
CA TYR A 208 -30.55 18.06 -5.09
C TYR A 208 -31.43 17.30 -6.08
N THR A 209 -30.92 17.04 -7.28
CA THR A 209 -31.65 16.37 -8.35
C THR A 209 -31.13 14.96 -8.56
N VAL A 210 -32.03 13.99 -8.62
CA VAL A 210 -31.76 12.60 -9.00
C VAL A 210 -32.61 12.18 -10.18
N LYS A 211 -32.18 11.14 -10.90
CA LYS A 211 -32.98 10.52 -11.95
C LYS A 211 -33.93 9.49 -11.33
N ASP A 212 -35.21 9.50 -11.71
CA ASP A 212 -36.14 8.40 -11.38
C ASP A 212 -35.89 7.16 -12.26
N ALA A 213 -36.63 6.07 -12.01
CA ALA A 213 -36.53 4.83 -12.79
C ALA A 213 -36.82 5.01 -14.29
N ASN A 214 -37.45 6.12 -14.69
CA ASN A 214 -37.77 6.47 -16.07
C ASN A 214 -36.77 7.49 -16.67
N GLY A 215 -35.75 7.91 -15.91
CA GLY A 215 -34.76 8.89 -16.34
C GLY A 215 -35.20 10.37 -16.23
N ASN A 216 -36.29 10.66 -15.52
CA ASN A 216 -36.74 12.04 -15.27
C ASN A 216 -36.01 12.66 -14.08
N ASP A 217 -35.78 13.98 -14.12
CA ASP A 217 -35.21 14.71 -12.99
C ASP A 217 -36.26 14.90 -11.89
N VAL A 218 -35.92 14.44 -10.68
CA VAL A 218 -36.72 14.59 -9.46
C VAL A 218 -35.89 15.34 -8.43
N GLN A 219 -36.45 16.43 -7.90
CA GLN A 219 -35.85 17.12 -6.76
C GLN A 219 -36.09 16.32 -5.47
N LYS A 220 -35.03 16.19 -4.69
CA LYS A 220 -35.01 15.62 -3.35
C LYS A 220 -34.47 16.69 -2.39
N ASN A 221 -34.85 16.56 -1.12
CA ASN A 221 -34.39 17.41 -0.05
C ASN A 221 -33.56 16.58 0.93
N GLU A 222 -32.34 17.04 1.20
CA GLU A 222 -31.54 16.51 2.30
C GLU A 222 -31.77 17.38 3.54
N ALA A 223 -32.13 16.75 4.65
CA ALA A 223 -32.32 17.44 5.92
C ALA A 223 -30.99 17.98 6.45
N GLY A 224 -31.03 19.16 7.07
CA GLY A 224 -29.86 19.76 7.70
C GLY A 224 -29.49 19.08 9.02
N ILE A 225 -28.20 19.06 9.33
CA ILE A 225 -27.65 18.56 10.59
C ILE A 225 -27.20 19.77 11.42
N ALA A 226 -28.07 20.26 12.30
CA ALA A 226 -27.87 21.54 13.00
C ALA A 226 -26.53 21.63 13.77
N ASP A 227 -26.11 20.53 14.42
CA ASP A 227 -24.87 20.46 15.21
C ASP A 227 -23.66 19.94 14.41
N PHE A 228 -23.74 19.96 13.07
CA PHE A 228 -22.68 19.46 12.21
C PHE A 228 -21.37 20.22 12.40
N LYS A 229 -20.28 19.46 12.57
CA LYS A 229 -18.90 19.95 12.62
C LYS A 229 -18.05 19.12 11.69
N PHE A 230 -17.33 19.81 10.79
CA PHE A 230 -16.29 19.17 10.01
C PHE A 230 -15.03 18.98 10.85
N GLY A 231 -14.38 17.84 10.67
CA GLY A 231 -13.30 17.36 11.53
C GLY A 231 -11.96 18.05 11.33
N ILE A 232 -11.79 18.95 10.36
CA ILE A 232 -10.55 19.72 10.22
C ILE A 232 -10.81 21.18 10.56
N ILE A 233 -10.06 21.67 11.54
CA ILE A 233 -10.06 23.08 11.93
C ILE A 233 -8.72 23.68 11.53
N ALA A 234 -8.78 24.69 10.65
CA ALA A 234 -7.66 25.52 10.28
C ALA A 234 -7.68 26.82 11.08
N ASP A 235 -6.63 27.07 11.86
CA ASP A 235 -6.49 28.25 12.72
C ASP A 235 -5.20 28.99 12.37
N ASP A 236 -5.35 30.06 11.59
CA ASP A 236 -4.26 30.95 11.15
C ASP A 236 -4.19 32.18 12.06
N GLY A 237 -4.12 31.95 13.38
CA GLY A 237 -4.16 32.97 14.42
C GLY A 237 -2.80 33.58 14.83
N ASN A 238 -2.80 34.32 15.93
CA ASN A 238 -1.59 34.97 16.47
C ASN A 238 -0.53 33.97 16.97
N ASP A 239 -0.94 32.75 17.33
CA ASP A 239 -0.06 31.68 17.82
C ASP A 239 0.55 30.84 16.67
N GLY A 240 0.51 31.36 15.45
CA GLY A 240 0.98 30.71 14.22
C GLY A 240 -0.12 29.93 13.48
N TYR A 241 0.30 29.14 12.50
CA TYR A 241 -0.62 28.34 11.68
C TYR A 241 -0.84 26.96 12.31
N ASN A 242 -2.04 26.70 12.79
CA ASN A 242 -2.40 25.50 13.53
C ASN A 242 -3.47 24.69 12.78
N VAL A 243 -3.31 23.38 12.74
CA VAL A 243 -4.32 22.46 12.21
C VAL A 243 -4.75 21.49 13.30
N THR A 244 -6.06 21.31 13.47
CA THR A 244 -6.64 20.32 14.38
C THR A 244 -7.47 19.32 13.60
N PHE A 245 -7.24 18.04 13.85
CA PHE A 245 -8.02 16.92 13.33
C PHE A 245 -8.89 16.35 14.45
N HIS A 246 -10.20 16.45 14.30
CA HIS A 246 -11.18 15.69 15.05
C HIS A 246 -11.59 14.46 14.25
N LEU A 247 -11.37 13.31 14.85
CA LEU A 247 -11.59 12.03 14.22
C LEU A 247 -12.99 11.50 14.49
N GLU A 248 -13.45 10.61 13.62
CA GLU A 248 -14.71 9.87 13.79
C GLU A 248 -14.63 8.88 14.97
N LYS A 249 -13.42 8.45 15.32
CA LYS A 249 -13.13 7.43 16.33
C LYS A 249 -11.76 7.65 16.99
N PRO A 250 -11.52 7.12 18.20
CA PRO A 250 -10.18 7.07 18.79
C PRO A 250 -9.19 6.31 17.89
N ALA A 251 -8.06 6.92 17.52
CA ALA A 251 -7.07 6.29 16.66
C ALA A 251 -5.63 6.62 17.10
N PRO A 252 -5.03 5.89 18.05
CA PRO A 252 -3.66 6.14 18.52
C PRO A 252 -2.59 5.93 17.45
N TYR A 253 -2.93 5.27 16.34
CA TYR A 253 -2.09 5.08 15.17
C TYR A 253 -2.29 6.19 14.11
N PHE A 254 -3.11 7.22 14.37
CA PHE A 254 -3.41 8.27 13.38
C PHE A 254 -2.16 8.97 12.85
N GLU A 255 -1.12 9.16 13.68
CA GLU A 255 0.15 9.73 13.22
C GLU A 255 0.83 8.91 12.13
N SER A 256 0.62 7.59 12.05
CA SER A 256 1.16 6.78 10.94
C SER A 256 0.56 7.22 9.60
N LEU A 257 -0.73 7.58 9.57
CA LEU A 257 -1.40 8.12 8.37
C LEU A 257 -0.84 9.48 7.96
N LEU A 258 -0.47 10.31 8.93
CA LEU A 258 0.08 11.65 8.64
C LEU A 258 1.52 11.60 8.10
N THR A 259 2.13 10.40 8.05
CA THR A 259 3.37 10.14 7.30
C THR A 259 3.14 9.83 5.82
N TYR A 260 1.87 9.72 5.42
CA TYR A 260 1.43 9.62 4.04
C TYR A 260 0.99 11.00 3.51
N ASN A 261 0.99 11.17 2.19
CA ASN A 261 0.61 12.46 1.57
C ASN A 261 -0.91 12.73 1.64
N VAL A 262 -1.73 11.73 1.97
CA VAL A 262 -3.19 11.79 1.86
C VAL A 262 -3.83 12.99 2.58
N PHE A 263 -3.35 13.36 3.76
CA PHE A 263 -3.85 14.49 4.55
C PHE A 263 -2.95 15.74 4.48
N SER A 264 -1.84 15.66 3.74
CA SER A 264 -0.88 16.76 3.66
C SER A 264 -1.47 17.97 2.93
N PRO A 265 -1.05 19.20 3.24
CA PRO A 265 -1.61 20.39 2.60
C PRO A 265 -1.26 20.43 1.11
N SER A 266 -2.19 20.92 0.29
CA SER A 266 -2.03 21.06 -1.16
C SER A 266 -2.15 22.53 -1.56
N PRO A 267 -1.29 23.01 -2.48
CA PRO A 267 -1.41 24.36 -3.00
C PRO A 267 -2.69 24.51 -3.81
N ILE A 268 -3.28 25.71 -3.82
CA ILE A 268 -4.52 26.01 -4.56
C ILE A 268 -4.33 25.85 -6.08
N GLU A 269 -3.09 25.97 -6.55
CA GLU A 269 -2.70 25.74 -7.94
C GLU A 269 -3.08 24.36 -8.45
N ASN A 270 -3.10 23.33 -7.60
CA ASN A 270 -3.53 21.98 -7.99
C ASN A 270 -5.00 21.93 -8.45
N TYR A 271 -5.84 22.84 -8.00
CA TYR A 271 -7.28 22.88 -8.28
C TYR A 271 -7.60 23.58 -9.60
N ALA A 272 -6.66 24.37 -10.13
CA ALA A 272 -6.83 25.04 -11.42
C ALA A 272 -6.70 24.08 -12.61
N ASN A 273 -6.27 22.82 -12.39
CA ASN A 273 -5.89 21.88 -13.44
C ASN A 273 -7.04 20.95 -13.92
N GLY A 274 -8.28 21.16 -13.48
CA GLY A 274 -9.47 20.48 -13.98
C GLY A 274 -10.00 19.33 -13.09
N ALA A 275 -11.12 18.73 -13.53
CA ALA A 275 -11.74 17.59 -12.84
C ALA A 275 -10.79 16.38 -12.84
N ASN A 276 -10.75 15.64 -11.73
CA ASN A 276 -9.79 14.55 -11.41
C ASN A 276 -8.45 14.98 -10.79
N GLY A 277 -8.15 16.29 -10.73
CA GLY A 277 -6.92 16.88 -10.16
C GLY A 277 -5.61 16.19 -10.52
N VAL A 278 -5.57 15.67 -11.74
CA VAL A 278 -4.34 15.29 -12.42
C VAL A 278 -3.59 16.57 -12.76
N VAL A 279 -2.36 16.67 -12.27
CA VAL A 279 -1.44 17.75 -12.63
C VAL A 279 -0.37 17.13 -13.53
N PRO A 280 -0.48 17.18 -14.87
CA PRO A 280 0.44 16.48 -15.76
C PRO A 280 1.80 17.17 -15.91
N ASP A 281 1.87 18.46 -15.57
CA ASP A 281 3.06 19.30 -15.73
C ASP A 281 3.49 19.89 -14.38
N PRO A 282 4.71 19.59 -13.89
CA PRO A 282 5.17 20.10 -12.60
C PRO A 282 5.29 21.64 -12.57
N SER A 283 5.37 22.32 -13.73
CA SER A 283 5.34 23.79 -13.77
C SER A 283 3.99 24.40 -13.37
N LYS A 284 2.93 23.58 -13.27
CA LYS A 284 1.56 23.99 -12.93
C LYS A 284 1.22 23.81 -11.44
N THR A 285 2.22 23.50 -10.61
CA THR A 285 2.06 23.36 -9.17
C THR A 285 3.21 24.02 -8.41
N LEU A 286 3.11 23.98 -7.08
CA LEU A 286 4.13 24.43 -6.14
C LEU A 286 4.62 23.25 -5.31
N PHE A 287 5.83 23.39 -4.77
CA PHE A 287 6.54 22.33 -4.04
C PHE A 287 6.82 22.73 -2.60
N SER A 288 6.93 21.76 -1.70
CA SER A 288 7.21 22.00 -0.27
C SER A 288 8.38 21.16 0.26
N GLY A 289 8.92 20.26 -0.56
CA GLY A 289 9.92 19.29 -0.15
C GLY A 289 11.38 19.78 -0.16
N PRO A 290 12.31 18.91 0.25
CA PRO A 290 13.75 19.18 0.33
C PRO A 290 14.44 19.24 -1.04
N TYR A 291 13.77 18.80 -2.12
CA TYR A 291 14.23 18.94 -3.49
C TYR A 291 13.17 19.61 -4.36
N LEU A 292 13.58 20.09 -5.54
CA LEU A 292 12.72 20.73 -6.53
C LEU A 292 12.97 20.13 -7.92
N PRO A 293 11.93 20.01 -8.77
CA PRO A 293 12.11 19.65 -10.16
C PRO A 293 13.08 20.60 -10.88
N ASN A 294 14.06 20.01 -11.54
CA ASN A 294 15.01 20.70 -12.39
C ASN A 294 14.95 20.05 -13.78
N ASP A 295 15.15 20.82 -14.85
CA ASP A 295 15.07 20.30 -16.22
C ASP A 295 13.65 19.75 -16.54
N VAL A 296 12.64 20.62 -16.34
CA VAL A 296 11.22 20.30 -16.52
C VAL A 296 10.93 19.78 -17.93
N GLU A 297 11.64 20.27 -18.95
CA GLU A 297 11.51 19.77 -20.33
C GLU A 297 11.80 18.27 -20.43
N ASN A 298 12.90 17.80 -19.82
CA ASN A 298 13.24 16.39 -19.85
C ASN A 298 12.37 15.51 -18.93
N ILE A 299 11.81 16.11 -17.89
CA ILE A 299 10.79 15.46 -17.07
C ILE A 299 9.53 15.22 -17.90
N LEU A 300 9.05 16.24 -18.62
CA LEU A 300 7.84 16.19 -19.43
C LEU A 300 7.96 15.25 -20.65
N ASN A 301 9.11 15.28 -21.34
CA ASN A 301 9.37 14.34 -22.43
C ASN A 301 9.67 12.91 -21.92
N GLY A 302 9.78 12.73 -20.60
CA GLY A 302 9.98 11.47 -19.94
C GLY A 302 11.28 10.79 -20.35
N THR A 303 12.39 11.52 -20.53
CA THR A 303 13.71 10.96 -20.82
C THR A 303 14.57 10.80 -19.57
N LYS A 304 14.49 11.75 -18.65
CA LYS A 304 15.13 11.72 -17.32
C LYS A 304 14.34 12.58 -16.35
N MET A 305 14.41 12.26 -15.06
CA MET A 305 13.96 13.18 -14.01
C MET A 305 15.15 13.63 -13.18
N VAL A 306 15.28 14.95 -13.00
CA VAL A 306 16.35 15.55 -12.21
C VAL A 306 15.74 16.40 -11.12
N PHE A 307 16.06 16.12 -9.86
CA PHE A 307 15.67 16.97 -8.74
C PHE A 307 16.92 17.58 -8.10
N LYS A 308 16.87 18.88 -7.79
CA LYS A 308 17.95 19.58 -7.11
C LYS A 308 17.55 19.97 -5.71
N LYS A 309 18.52 19.96 -4.79
CA LYS A 309 18.34 20.38 -3.41
C LYS A 309 17.71 21.78 -3.33
N ASN A 310 16.66 21.88 -2.52
CA ASN A 310 16.05 23.14 -2.13
C ASN A 310 16.87 23.78 -1.01
N ASN A 311 17.79 24.68 -1.35
CA ASN A 311 18.64 25.36 -0.36
C ASN A 311 17.86 26.25 0.63
N SER A 312 16.59 26.52 0.37
CA SER A 312 15.71 27.30 1.25
C SER A 312 14.85 26.45 2.19
N HIS A 313 14.87 25.12 2.05
CA HIS A 313 14.10 24.19 2.88
C HIS A 313 14.59 24.16 4.34
N TYR A 314 13.69 23.94 5.29
CA TYR A 314 14.00 23.95 6.74
C TYR A 314 14.96 22.84 7.19
N PHE A 315 15.16 21.79 6.38
CA PHE A 315 16.19 20.77 6.60
C PHE A 315 17.33 20.83 5.57
N ALA A 316 17.51 21.95 4.86
CA ALA A 316 18.56 22.07 3.85
C ALA A 316 19.97 21.83 4.41
N ASN A 317 20.24 22.12 5.68
CA ASN A 317 21.51 21.82 6.33
C ASN A 317 21.75 20.31 6.56
N LYS A 318 20.69 19.50 6.63
CA LYS A 318 20.75 18.04 6.80
C LYS A 318 20.76 17.28 5.46
N THR A 319 20.34 17.93 4.39
CA THR A 319 20.31 17.35 3.04
C THR A 319 21.70 17.32 2.42
N GLU A 320 22.39 16.17 2.48
CA GLU A 320 23.75 16.01 1.92
C GLU A 320 23.78 15.79 0.42
N ILE A 321 22.81 15.06 -0.12
CA ILE A 321 22.67 14.80 -1.55
C ILE A 321 22.17 16.08 -2.22
N GLU A 322 22.87 16.56 -3.24
CA GLU A 322 22.53 17.83 -3.90
C GLU A 322 21.68 17.62 -5.15
N THR A 323 21.88 16.50 -5.84
CA THR A 323 21.15 16.16 -7.07
C THR A 323 20.68 14.71 -7.05
N ILE A 324 19.41 14.50 -7.40
CA ILE A 324 18.79 13.20 -7.63
C ILE A 324 18.56 13.07 -9.13
N ILE A 325 19.00 11.96 -9.72
CA ILE A 325 18.89 11.67 -11.15
C ILE A 325 18.20 10.32 -11.31
N TYR A 326 17.03 10.32 -11.95
CA TYR A 326 16.36 9.12 -12.42
C TYR A 326 16.54 8.99 -13.94
N LYS A 327 17.19 7.91 -14.36
CA LYS A 327 17.44 7.57 -15.77
C LYS A 327 16.37 6.62 -16.30
N LYS A 328 15.80 6.92 -17.46
CA LYS A 328 14.73 6.07 -18.01
C LYS A 328 15.29 4.74 -18.50
N ILE A 329 14.62 3.66 -18.12
CA ILE A 329 14.81 2.34 -18.71
C ILE A 329 13.55 1.93 -19.48
N THR A 330 13.75 1.32 -20.64
CA THR A 330 12.65 0.85 -21.51
C THR A 330 12.54 -0.67 -21.54
N THR A 331 13.57 -1.37 -21.05
CA THR A 331 13.60 -2.82 -20.93
C THR A 331 13.89 -3.17 -19.48
N GLN A 332 13.25 -4.23 -18.99
CA GLN A 332 13.56 -4.81 -17.69
C GLN A 332 14.02 -6.24 -17.92
N SER A 333 15.24 -6.56 -17.47
CA SER A 333 15.78 -7.91 -17.40
C SER A 333 16.25 -8.16 -15.98
N THR A 334 16.34 -9.43 -15.57
CA THR A 334 16.74 -9.79 -14.20
C THR A 334 18.14 -9.28 -13.85
N ASP A 335 19.00 -9.06 -14.85
CA ASP A 335 20.39 -8.64 -14.74
C ASP A 335 20.68 -7.15 -15.03
N LEU A 336 19.65 -6.36 -15.37
CA LEU A 336 19.84 -4.96 -15.77
C LEU A 336 20.48 -4.13 -14.65
N THR A 337 19.95 -4.23 -13.43
CA THR A 337 20.44 -3.44 -12.29
C THR A 337 21.88 -3.80 -11.91
N ARG A 338 22.28 -5.07 -12.09
CA ARG A 338 23.68 -5.49 -11.98
C ARG A 338 24.55 -4.78 -13.00
N THR A 339 24.14 -4.83 -14.26
CA THR A 339 24.90 -4.24 -15.37
C THR A 339 25.11 -2.75 -15.15
N LEU A 340 24.06 -2.02 -14.76
CA LEU A 340 24.14 -0.59 -14.46
C LEU A 340 25.05 -0.27 -13.28
N PHE A 341 25.05 -1.11 -12.24
CA PHE A 341 25.96 -0.94 -11.11
C PHE A 341 27.41 -1.24 -11.49
N GLU A 342 27.65 -2.35 -12.21
CA GLU A 342 28.99 -2.79 -12.65
C GLU A 342 29.63 -1.77 -13.62
N THR A 343 28.84 -1.07 -14.44
CA THR A 343 29.31 0.04 -15.28
C THR A 343 29.39 1.38 -14.55
N GLY A 344 28.85 1.46 -13.33
CA GLY A 344 28.82 2.67 -12.52
C GLY A 344 27.78 3.71 -12.94
N GLU A 345 26.75 3.29 -13.67
CA GLU A 345 25.59 4.08 -14.05
C GLU A 345 24.60 4.28 -12.88
N THR A 346 24.61 3.38 -11.89
CA THR A 346 23.87 3.47 -10.62
C THR A 346 24.80 3.23 -9.42
N ILE A 347 24.34 3.62 -8.23
CA ILE A 347 25.12 3.56 -6.98
C ILE A 347 24.76 2.36 -6.08
N SER A 348 23.81 1.54 -6.51
CA SER A 348 23.38 0.36 -5.76
C SER A 348 22.87 -0.74 -6.68
N TYR A 349 23.01 -1.97 -6.20
CA TYR A 349 22.50 -3.17 -6.82
C TYR A 349 21.90 -4.08 -5.74
N ASN A 350 20.56 -4.19 -5.76
CA ASN A 350 19.85 -5.24 -5.02
C ASN A 350 19.86 -6.51 -5.88
N ILE A 351 20.43 -7.58 -5.35
CA ILE A 351 20.65 -8.82 -6.10
C ILE A 351 19.31 -9.51 -6.31
N ASN A 352 18.88 -9.58 -7.57
CA ASN A 352 17.70 -10.32 -7.95
C ASN A 352 18.00 -11.84 -7.86
N PRO A 353 17.20 -12.65 -7.14
CA PRO A 353 17.40 -14.11 -7.09
C PRO A 353 17.39 -14.80 -8.46
N ALA A 354 16.75 -14.17 -9.46
CA ALA A 354 16.71 -14.62 -10.85
C ALA A 354 17.87 -14.10 -11.72
N ASP A 355 18.75 -13.23 -11.20
CA ASP A 355 20.03 -12.89 -11.84
C ASP A 355 21.07 -13.95 -11.50
N ALA A 356 21.09 -15.04 -12.27
CA ALA A 356 22.01 -16.16 -12.02
C ALA A 356 23.48 -15.72 -11.96
N VAL A 357 23.87 -14.75 -12.79
CA VAL A 357 25.25 -14.24 -12.85
C VAL A 357 25.58 -13.41 -11.61
N GLY A 358 24.71 -12.49 -11.23
CA GLY A 358 24.86 -11.70 -10.01
C GLY A 358 24.89 -12.58 -8.77
N TRP A 359 23.97 -13.54 -8.70
CA TRP A 359 23.92 -14.51 -7.62
C TRP A 359 25.20 -15.33 -7.52
N GLU A 360 25.68 -15.89 -8.64
CA GLU A 360 26.91 -16.67 -8.68
C GLU A 360 28.15 -15.84 -8.30
N ARG A 361 28.24 -14.58 -8.76
CA ARG A 361 29.39 -13.71 -8.50
C ARG A 361 29.47 -13.25 -7.05
N TYR A 362 28.33 -12.82 -6.49
CA TYR A 362 28.31 -12.06 -5.24
C TYR A 362 27.81 -12.85 -4.04
N VAL A 363 26.85 -13.76 -4.22
CA VAL A 363 26.24 -14.54 -3.11
C VAL A 363 26.84 -15.95 -3.06
N GLY A 364 26.71 -16.72 -4.15
CA GLY A 364 27.13 -18.12 -4.20
C GLY A 364 26.11 -19.10 -3.60
N SER A 365 26.56 -20.32 -3.33
CA SER A 365 25.73 -21.41 -2.78
C SER A 365 25.53 -21.32 -1.27
N ASP A 366 26.46 -20.70 -0.55
CA ASP A 366 26.32 -20.45 0.89
C ASP A 366 25.62 -19.10 1.12
N ILE A 367 24.30 -19.15 1.24
CA ILE A 367 23.44 -17.98 1.48
C ILE A 367 23.69 -17.29 2.85
N ASN A 368 24.53 -17.85 3.71
CA ASN A 368 24.94 -17.20 4.96
C ASN A 368 26.29 -16.49 4.83
N ASN A 369 27.10 -16.87 3.84
CA ASN A 369 28.45 -16.33 3.63
C ASN A 369 28.64 -15.94 2.16
N PRO A 370 28.23 -14.72 1.78
CA PRO A 370 28.45 -14.19 0.43
C PRO A 370 29.92 -14.24 -0.01
N LYS A 371 30.17 -14.31 -1.32
CA LYS A 371 31.52 -14.48 -1.90
C LYS A 371 32.44 -13.27 -1.74
N ILE A 372 31.89 -12.08 -1.48
CA ILE A 372 32.65 -10.85 -1.27
C ILE A 372 32.17 -10.14 -0.01
N ASP A 373 33.06 -9.36 0.59
CA ASP A 373 32.81 -8.66 1.86
C ASP A 373 31.83 -7.48 1.72
N GLU A 374 31.70 -6.89 0.54
CA GLU A 374 30.86 -5.72 0.28
C GLU A 374 29.36 -6.07 0.13
N VAL A 375 29.01 -7.35 0.12
CA VAL A 375 27.61 -7.78 0.09
C VAL A 375 27.01 -7.64 1.48
N SER A 376 26.03 -6.76 1.58
CA SER A 376 25.17 -6.65 2.73
C SER A 376 24.09 -7.73 2.69
N VAL A 377 23.90 -8.42 3.82
CA VAL A 377 22.81 -9.38 4.02
C VAL A 377 21.80 -8.76 4.96
N GLY A 378 20.56 -8.63 4.49
CA GLY A 378 19.45 -8.08 5.26
C GLY A 378 18.26 -9.03 5.34
N LYS A 379 17.31 -8.67 6.21
CA LYS A 379 15.95 -9.20 6.18
C LYS A 379 15.14 -8.32 5.22
N ALA A 380 14.44 -8.93 4.25
CA ALA A 380 13.49 -8.17 3.45
C ALA A 380 12.26 -7.83 4.30
N LEU A 381 11.79 -6.60 4.20
CA LEU A 381 10.54 -6.21 4.85
C LEU A 381 9.37 -6.90 4.15
N SER A 382 8.55 -7.54 4.95
CA SER A 382 7.43 -8.36 4.49
C SER A 382 6.10 -7.66 4.80
N THR A 383 5.89 -6.48 4.24
CA THR A 383 4.73 -5.62 4.57
C THR A 383 3.52 -5.88 3.68
N GLN A 384 3.70 -6.65 2.61
CA GLN A 384 2.66 -6.94 1.64
C GLN A 384 2.23 -8.41 1.74
N THR A 385 0.94 -8.65 1.57
CA THR A 385 0.39 -10.00 1.38
C THR A 385 -0.23 -10.09 0.01
N PHE A 386 0.08 -11.18 -0.71
CA PHE A 386 -0.65 -11.58 -1.91
C PHE A 386 -1.69 -12.61 -1.53
N ALA A 387 -2.92 -12.45 -2.03
CA ALA A 387 -4.02 -13.36 -1.77
C ALA A 387 -4.78 -13.66 -3.06
N LEU A 388 -5.31 -14.87 -3.18
CA LEU A 388 -6.29 -15.22 -4.21
C LEU A 388 -7.65 -14.68 -3.77
N SER A 389 -8.23 -13.80 -4.56
CA SER A 389 -9.59 -13.30 -4.35
C SER A 389 -10.62 -14.14 -5.10
N TYR A 390 -11.84 -14.18 -4.56
CA TYR A 390 -13.01 -14.82 -5.15
C TYR A 390 -14.03 -13.76 -5.55
N ASN A 391 -14.04 -13.35 -6.82
CA ASN A 391 -14.93 -12.30 -7.30
C ASN A 391 -16.33 -12.86 -7.59
N THR A 392 -17.31 -12.51 -6.75
CA THR A 392 -18.73 -12.86 -6.94
C THR A 392 -19.50 -11.90 -7.84
N ASN A 393 -18.82 -10.91 -8.45
CA ASN A 393 -19.41 -9.91 -9.34
C ASN A 393 -18.56 -9.65 -10.60
N TYR A 394 -18.45 -10.64 -11.48
CA TYR A 394 -17.65 -10.52 -12.71
C TYR A 394 -17.99 -9.27 -13.53
N ASN A 395 -16.96 -8.57 -14.02
CA ASN A 395 -17.03 -7.29 -14.73
C ASN A 395 -17.80 -6.20 -13.96
N SER A 396 -17.68 -6.20 -12.63
CA SER A 396 -18.48 -5.37 -11.73
C SER A 396 -19.97 -5.40 -12.13
N GLY A 397 -20.52 -6.58 -12.43
CA GLY A 397 -21.95 -6.78 -12.76
C GLY A 397 -22.34 -6.48 -14.22
N ALA A 398 -21.49 -5.82 -14.99
CA ALA A 398 -21.75 -5.44 -16.39
C ALA A 398 -21.46 -6.57 -17.39
N VAL A 399 -21.88 -7.81 -17.11
CA VAL A 399 -21.61 -9.00 -17.93
C VAL A 399 -22.86 -9.78 -18.29
N ASP A 400 -23.15 -10.05 -19.56
CA ASP A 400 -24.34 -10.83 -19.96
C ASP A 400 -24.04 -12.29 -20.34
N ASP A 401 -22.76 -12.67 -20.34
CA ASP A 401 -22.34 -14.05 -20.60
C ASP A 401 -22.76 -14.98 -19.43
N ALA A 402 -23.62 -15.96 -19.73
CA ALA A 402 -24.17 -16.88 -18.74
C ALA A 402 -23.11 -17.74 -18.03
N ALA A 403 -22.01 -18.09 -18.70
CA ALA A 403 -20.92 -18.84 -18.08
C ALA A 403 -20.14 -17.98 -17.08
N LYS A 404 -19.90 -16.70 -17.40
CA LYS A 404 -19.27 -15.74 -16.47
C LYS A 404 -20.17 -15.41 -15.27
N ILE A 405 -21.48 -15.28 -15.50
CA ILE A 405 -22.44 -15.14 -14.39
C ILE A 405 -22.43 -16.40 -13.52
N SER A 406 -22.38 -17.59 -14.12
CA SER A 406 -22.39 -18.87 -13.39
C SER A 406 -21.15 -19.08 -12.52
N GLY A 407 -19.97 -18.64 -12.97
CA GLY A 407 -18.77 -18.63 -12.13
C GLY A 407 -18.91 -17.72 -10.91
N SER A 408 -19.48 -16.52 -11.08
CA SER A 408 -19.77 -15.58 -9.99
C SER A 408 -20.79 -16.14 -8.99
N LYS A 409 -21.84 -16.81 -9.49
CA LYS A 409 -22.84 -17.54 -8.68
C LYS A 409 -22.21 -18.67 -7.87
N LEU A 410 -21.34 -19.47 -8.50
CA LEU A 410 -20.63 -20.55 -7.81
C LEU A 410 -19.79 -20.01 -6.64
N LEU A 411 -19.13 -18.88 -6.83
CA LEU A 411 -18.29 -18.28 -5.79
C LEU A 411 -19.06 -17.70 -4.60
N GLN A 412 -20.40 -17.62 -4.64
CA GLN A 412 -21.22 -17.34 -3.43
C GLN A 412 -21.25 -18.54 -2.48
N PHE A 413 -21.05 -19.76 -2.99
CA PHE A 413 -21.11 -20.97 -2.19
C PHE A 413 -19.82 -21.21 -1.39
N ASN A 414 -19.93 -21.23 -0.06
CA ASN A 414 -18.78 -21.35 0.83
C ASN A 414 -17.91 -22.59 0.55
N GLU A 415 -18.56 -23.73 0.29
CA GLU A 415 -17.85 -24.98 0.02
C GLU A 415 -17.11 -24.99 -1.32
N ALA A 416 -17.57 -24.22 -2.31
CA ALA A 416 -16.82 -24.03 -3.55
C ALA A 416 -15.53 -23.23 -3.29
N ARG A 417 -15.61 -22.16 -2.49
CA ARG A 417 -14.42 -21.40 -2.08
C ARG A 417 -13.48 -22.26 -1.25
N ALA A 418 -13.97 -22.99 -0.26
CA ALA A 418 -13.19 -23.93 0.55
C ALA A 418 -12.47 -25.00 -0.30
N PHE A 419 -13.16 -25.58 -1.29
CA PHE A 419 -12.57 -26.55 -2.22
C PHE A 419 -11.43 -25.92 -3.04
N ILE A 420 -11.59 -24.68 -3.51
CA ILE A 420 -10.51 -23.95 -4.19
C ILE A 420 -9.37 -23.67 -3.21
N SER A 421 -9.64 -23.12 -2.02
CA SER A 421 -8.63 -22.77 -1.02
C SER A 421 -7.76 -23.96 -0.60
N THR A 422 -8.38 -25.13 -0.43
CA THR A 422 -7.71 -26.36 0.03
C THR A 422 -7.16 -27.23 -1.10
N GLY A 423 -7.56 -26.97 -2.35
CA GLY A 423 -7.05 -27.64 -3.54
C GLY A 423 -5.97 -26.85 -4.30
N PHE A 424 -5.83 -25.55 -4.06
CA PHE A 424 -4.89 -24.69 -4.76
C PHE A 424 -3.49 -24.79 -4.14
N ASN A 425 -2.52 -25.33 -4.88
CA ASN A 425 -1.17 -25.60 -4.36
C ASN A 425 -0.29 -24.34 -4.32
N ARG A 426 -0.39 -23.59 -3.23
CA ARG A 426 0.36 -22.34 -3.01
C ARG A 426 1.87 -22.53 -2.94
N ASN A 427 2.35 -23.71 -2.53
CA ASN A 427 3.79 -24.01 -2.50
C ASN A 427 4.41 -23.96 -3.90
N VAL A 428 3.69 -24.45 -4.92
CA VAL A 428 4.16 -24.38 -6.31
C VAL A 428 4.21 -22.93 -6.78
N LEU A 429 3.19 -22.13 -6.46
CA LEU A 429 3.12 -20.73 -6.85
C LEU A 429 4.24 -19.89 -6.22
N ALA A 430 4.44 -20.03 -4.91
CA ALA A 430 5.35 -19.20 -4.11
C ALA A 430 6.85 -19.49 -4.36
N LYS A 431 7.17 -20.63 -4.98
CA LYS A 431 8.55 -21.02 -5.35
C LYS A 431 9.29 -20.00 -6.22
N TYR A 432 8.57 -19.23 -7.03
CA TYR A 432 9.19 -18.15 -7.80
C TYR A 432 10.03 -17.20 -6.91
N TYR A 433 9.58 -16.94 -5.67
CA TYR A 433 10.27 -16.05 -4.73
C TYR A 433 11.23 -16.78 -3.77
N SER A 434 11.02 -18.07 -3.56
CA SER A 434 11.58 -18.81 -2.41
C SER A 434 12.56 -19.92 -2.77
N GLU A 435 12.56 -20.42 -4.02
CA GLU A 435 13.28 -21.64 -4.41
C GLU A 435 14.79 -21.60 -4.11
N LYS A 436 15.41 -20.42 -4.10
CA LYS A 436 16.84 -20.24 -3.74
C LYS A 436 17.13 -20.41 -2.24
N TYR A 437 16.11 -20.35 -1.41
CA TYR A 437 16.19 -20.35 0.04
C TYR A 437 15.55 -21.60 0.67
N ASP A 438 14.66 -22.26 -0.07
CA ASP A 438 13.92 -23.43 0.42
C ASP A 438 14.85 -24.60 0.72
N SER A 439 14.67 -25.18 1.92
CA SER A 439 15.38 -26.39 2.33
C SER A 439 14.63 -27.67 1.96
N ASP A 440 13.31 -27.61 1.86
CA ASP A 440 12.45 -28.69 1.38
C ASP A 440 12.01 -28.36 -0.06
N PRO A 441 12.27 -29.23 -1.05
CA PRO A 441 11.84 -28.99 -2.43
C PRO A 441 10.32 -29.03 -2.65
N ASN A 442 9.50 -29.37 -1.66
CA ASN A 442 8.04 -29.38 -1.78
C ASN A 442 7.37 -28.22 -1.04
N LEU A 443 8.09 -27.55 -0.14
CA LEU A 443 7.57 -26.43 0.64
C LEU A 443 8.24 -25.14 0.19
N SER A 444 7.45 -24.09 0.10
CA SER A 444 7.96 -22.75 -0.14
C SER A 444 7.93 -21.97 1.17
N GLY A 445 9.08 -21.44 1.58
CA GLY A 445 9.20 -20.56 2.74
C GLY A 445 8.42 -19.25 2.64
N ASN A 446 7.85 -18.95 1.47
CA ASN A 446 7.08 -17.75 1.20
C ASN A 446 5.55 -17.99 1.23
N VAL A 447 5.08 -19.22 1.44
CA VAL A 447 3.64 -19.46 1.68
C VAL A 447 3.21 -18.76 2.95
N ARG A 448 2.12 -17.99 2.87
CA ARG A 448 1.61 -17.17 3.97
C ARG A 448 0.22 -17.62 4.41
N ASN A 449 -0.05 -17.66 5.70
CA ASN A 449 -1.31 -18.16 6.27
C ASN A 449 -2.18 -17.09 6.95
N THR A 450 -1.77 -15.82 6.91
CA THR A 450 -2.52 -14.67 7.40
C THR A 450 -2.72 -13.66 6.28
N PHE A 451 -3.81 -12.88 6.28
CA PHE A 451 -3.97 -11.82 5.29
C PHE A 451 -3.17 -10.58 5.73
N THR A 452 -3.30 -10.20 6.99
CA THR A 452 -2.47 -9.16 7.60
C THR A 452 -1.02 -9.62 7.65
N ALA A 453 -0.14 -8.72 7.20
CA ALA A 453 1.30 -8.94 7.19
C ALA A 453 1.87 -8.96 8.63
N PRO A 454 2.83 -9.85 8.94
CA PRO A 454 3.57 -9.81 10.19
C PRO A 454 4.29 -8.47 10.40
N GLU A 455 4.61 -8.17 11.66
CA GLU A 455 5.37 -6.99 12.10
C GLU A 455 4.67 -5.64 11.85
N LEU A 456 3.36 -5.66 11.57
CA LEU A 456 2.56 -4.45 11.38
C LEU A 456 2.32 -3.70 12.70
N THR A 457 1.82 -4.40 13.70
CA THR A 457 1.43 -3.85 15.00
C THR A 457 1.76 -4.85 16.10
N TYR A 458 2.20 -4.34 17.26
CA TYR A 458 2.52 -5.12 18.44
C TYR A 458 1.71 -4.61 19.63
N ASP A 459 1.38 -5.49 20.56
CA ASP A 459 0.87 -5.07 21.86
C ASP A 459 1.98 -4.50 22.77
N ALA A 460 1.61 -4.02 23.96
CA ALA A 460 2.54 -3.44 24.92
C ALA A 460 3.61 -4.44 25.44
N ASN A 461 3.40 -5.75 25.27
CA ASN A 461 4.35 -6.81 25.64
C ASN A 461 5.20 -7.29 24.45
N GLY A 462 5.05 -6.67 23.27
CA GLY A 462 5.78 -7.04 22.07
C GLY A 462 5.20 -8.25 21.32
N LYS A 463 3.97 -8.67 21.61
CA LYS A 463 3.29 -9.73 20.83
C LYS A 463 2.78 -9.15 19.52
N ASP A 464 3.23 -9.71 18.41
CA ASP A 464 2.76 -9.38 17.06
C ASP A 464 1.28 -9.73 16.89
N TYR A 465 0.52 -8.87 16.21
CA TYR A 465 -0.87 -9.11 15.82
C TYR A 465 -1.11 -10.48 15.19
N VAL A 466 -0.21 -10.99 14.33
CA VAL A 466 -0.44 -12.30 13.67
C VAL A 466 -0.51 -13.46 14.67
N LYS A 467 -0.02 -13.28 15.91
CA LYS A 467 -0.19 -14.26 16.98
C LYS A 467 -1.59 -14.27 17.59
N TYR A 468 -2.35 -13.17 17.51
CA TYR A 468 -3.77 -13.17 17.88
C TYR A 468 -4.61 -13.97 16.87
N ILE A 469 -4.26 -13.93 15.58
CA ILE A 469 -4.86 -14.81 14.56
C ILE A 469 -4.50 -16.29 14.86
N GLU A 470 -3.22 -16.58 15.15
CA GLU A 470 -2.79 -17.95 15.48
C GLU A 470 -3.49 -18.50 16.74
N ASP A 471 -3.73 -17.67 17.75
CA ASP A 471 -4.46 -18.05 18.95
C ASP A 471 -5.93 -18.36 18.64
N SER A 472 -6.61 -17.50 17.89
CA SER A 472 -8.00 -17.73 17.47
C SER A 472 -8.13 -18.98 16.59
N TYR A 473 -7.18 -19.19 15.67
CA TYR A 473 -7.10 -20.40 14.86
C TYR A 473 -6.96 -21.66 15.73
N LYS A 474 -6.06 -21.65 16.71
CA LYS A 474 -5.85 -22.80 17.61
C LYS A 474 -7.09 -23.11 18.44
N GLU A 475 -7.79 -22.07 18.90
CA GLU A 475 -9.05 -22.22 19.64
C GLU A 475 -10.13 -22.89 18.78
N LYS A 476 -10.31 -22.44 17.53
CA LYS A 476 -11.37 -22.93 16.63
C LYS A 476 -11.05 -24.26 15.95
N PHE A 477 -9.80 -24.47 15.56
CA PHE A 477 -9.38 -25.56 14.67
C PHE A 477 -8.28 -26.46 15.24
N GLY A 478 -7.55 -26.02 16.26
CA GLY A 478 -6.36 -26.71 16.76
C GLY A 478 -6.61 -28.13 17.26
N ALA A 479 -7.80 -28.41 17.80
CA ALA A 479 -8.18 -29.75 18.25
C ALA A 479 -8.59 -30.71 17.12
N LYS A 480 -8.80 -30.21 15.89
CA LYS A 480 -9.26 -31.03 14.77
C LYS A 480 -8.09 -31.84 14.16
N PRO A 481 -8.32 -33.09 13.70
CA PRO A 481 -7.27 -33.87 13.04
C PRO A 481 -6.69 -33.15 11.82
N ASN A 482 -5.37 -33.23 11.63
CA ASN A 482 -4.61 -32.61 10.53
C ASN A 482 -4.58 -31.07 10.55
N SER A 483 -5.01 -30.42 11.63
CA SER A 483 -4.78 -28.98 11.86
C SER A 483 -3.28 -28.67 11.91
N VAL A 484 -2.91 -27.45 11.55
CA VAL A 484 -1.52 -26.99 11.73
C VAL A 484 -1.33 -26.47 13.15
N THR A 485 -0.11 -26.57 13.67
CA THR A 485 0.21 -26.07 15.02
C THR A 485 0.63 -24.60 15.02
N THR A 486 0.91 -24.03 13.85
CA THR A 486 1.39 -22.65 13.68
C THR A 486 1.02 -22.09 12.31
N LEU A 487 0.85 -20.76 12.26
CA LEU A 487 0.53 -20.01 11.05
C LEU A 487 1.72 -19.22 10.48
N VAL A 488 2.96 -19.47 10.94
CA VAL A 488 4.16 -18.80 10.39
C VAL A 488 4.32 -19.07 8.89
N ASP A 489 4.94 -18.12 8.18
CA ASP A 489 5.27 -18.31 6.77
C ASP A 489 6.12 -19.57 6.57
N GLY A 490 5.92 -20.25 5.44
CA GLY A 490 6.58 -21.52 5.12
C GLY A 490 5.82 -22.78 5.54
N THR A 491 4.73 -22.64 6.31
CA THR A 491 3.76 -23.73 6.51
C THR A 491 2.57 -23.55 5.58
N ASP A 492 1.86 -24.64 5.26
CA ASP A 492 0.63 -24.57 4.46
C ASP A 492 -0.58 -25.01 5.30
N SER A 493 -1.37 -24.05 5.76
CA SER A 493 -2.60 -24.31 6.54
C SER A 493 -3.78 -24.80 5.70
N PHE A 494 -3.72 -24.81 4.37
CA PHE A 494 -4.89 -25.10 3.53
C PHE A 494 -4.80 -26.38 2.72
N LEU A 495 -3.65 -26.64 2.08
CA LEU A 495 -3.54 -27.73 1.11
C LEU A 495 -3.91 -29.07 1.74
N ASN A 496 -4.94 -29.72 1.18
CA ASN A 496 -5.53 -30.98 1.63
C ASN A 496 -6.05 -30.97 3.10
N LYS A 497 -6.56 -29.83 3.57
CA LYS A 497 -7.11 -29.66 4.94
C LYS A 497 -8.58 -29.30 4.98
N GLU A 498 -9.34 -29.59 3.92
CA GLU A 498 -10.79 -29.36 3.86
C GLU A 498 -11.56 -29.88 5.07
N SER A 499 -11.22 -31.07 5.58
CA SER A 499 -11.91 -31.66 6.73
C SER A 499 -11.72 -30.87 8.02
N VAL A 500 -10.63 -30.09 8.15
CA VAL A 500 -10.40 -29.20 9.30
C VAL A 500 -11.43 -28.07 9.30
N TYR A 501 -11.74 -27.52 8.12
CA TYR A 501 -12.52 -26.29 8.04
C TYR A 501 -14.01 -26.57 7.83
N VAL A 502 -14.34 -27.44 6.88
CA VAL A 502 -15.73 -27.72 6.49
C VAL A 502 -16.26 -29.05 7.01
N GLY A 503 -15.43 -29.85 7.70
CA GLY A 503 -15.84 -31.16 8.23
C GLY A 503 -16.16 -32.21 7.15
N LYS A 504 -15.84 -31.93 5.88
CA LYS A 504 -16.06 -32.79 4.71
C LYS A 504 -14.73 -33.20 4.08
N THR A 505 -14.71 -34.38 3.49
CA THR A 505 -13.65 -34.83 2.59
C THR A 505 -13.72 -34.11 1.25
N LYS A 506 -12.64 -34.15 0.47
CA LYS A 506 -12.62 -33.60 -0.89
C LYS A 506 -13.72 -34.16 -1.80
N ALA A 507 -14.04 -35.45 -1.67
CA ALA A 507 -15.06 -36.10 -2.48
C ALA A 507 -16.47 -35.60 -2.12
N GLU A 508 -16.77 -35.43 -0.84
CA GLU A 508 -18.05 -34.87 -0.37
C GLU A 508 -18.21 -33.40 -0.78
N LEU A 509 -17.12 -32.62 -0.81
CA LEU A 509 -17.12 -31.27 -1.37
C LEU A 509 -17.47 -31.27 -2.87
N VAL A 510 -16.84 -32.16 -3.66
CA VAL A 510 -17.14 -32.30 -5.10
C VAL A 510 -18.62 -32.63 -5.35
N GLU A 511 -19.20 -33.52 -4.55
CA GLU A 511 -20.62 -33.89 -4.64
C GLU A 511 -21.52 -32.70 -4.30
N SER A 512 -21.24 -32.03 -3.19
CA SER A 512 -21.97 -30.84 -2.73
C SER A 512 -21.96 -29.71 -3.76
N ILE A 513 -20.80 -29.44 -4.36
CA ILE A 513 -20.65 -28.43 -5.40
C ILE A 513 -21.44 -28.81 -6.65
N SER A 514 -21.42 -30.09 -7.05
CA SER A 514 -22.16 -30.58 -8.21
C SER A 514 -23.68 -30.45 -7.99
N LYS A 515 -24.17 -30.74 -6.78
CA LYS A 515 -25.57 -30.52 -6.39
C LYS A 515 -25.94 -29.03 -6.44
N PHE A 516 -25.10 -28.14 -5.89
CA PHE A 516 -25.33 -26.70 -5.95
C PHE A 516 -25.42 -26.18 -7.39
N ILE A 517 -24.53 -26.67 -8.27
CA ILE A 517 -24.51 -26.35 -9.70
C ILE A 517 -25.85 -26.73 -10.37
N GLU A 518 -26.39 -27.91 -10.06
CA GLU A 518 -27.64 -28.41 -10.61
C GLU A 518 -28.86 -27.64 -10.08
N GLU A 519 -28.95 -27.44 -8.77
CA GLU A 519 -30.04 -26.70 -8.13
C GLU A 519 -30.17 -25.26 -8.66
N ASN A 520 -29.04 -24.63 -9.00
CA ASN A 520 -28.99 -23.26 -9.50
C ASN A 520 -28.94 -23.14 -11.02
N ASN A 521 -29.03 -24.26 -11.75
CA ASN A 521 -28.95 -24.32 -13.22
C ASN A 521 -27.71 -23.58 -13.77
N LEU A 522 -26.55 -23.77 -13.15
CA LEU A 522 -25.33 -23.07 -13.55
C LEU A 522 -24.81 -23.59 -14.90
N THR A 523 -24.36 -22.66 -15.75
CA THR A 523 -23.87 -22.94 -17.09
C THR A 523 -22.50 -23.61 -17.04
N LYS A 524 -22.44 -24.85 -17.51
CA LYS A 524 -21.22 -25.66 -17.63
C LYS A 524 -20.54 -25.41 -18.99
N ASN A 525 -19.22 -25.52 -19.03
CA ASN A 525 -18.43 -25.50 -20.26
C ASN A 525 -18.53 -26.82 -21.03
N SER A 526 -17.83 -26.94 -22.15
CA SER A 526 -17.85 -28.14 -23.00
C SER A 526 -17.33 -29.41 -22.32
N LYS A 527 -16.62 -29.30 -21.18
CA LYS A 527 -16.16 -30.43 -20.36
C LYS A 527 -17.11 -30.76 -19.21
N GLY A 528 -18.27 -30.11 -19.13
CA GLY A 528 -19.24 -30.31 -18.06
C GLY A 528 -18.84 -29.64 -16.73
N LYS A 529 -17.91 -28.68 -16.74
CA LYS A 529 -17.40 -28.00 -15.53
C LYS A 529 -17.81 -26.54 -15.49
N ILE A 530 -17.86 -25.92 -14.32
CA ILE A 530 -17.96 -24.45 -14.21
C ILE A 530 -16.58 -23.86 -14.47
N GLU A 531 -16.48 -22.96 -15.45
CA GLU A 531 -15.24 -22.26 -15.78
C GLU A 531 -15.07 -21.03 -14.88
N LEU A 532 -13.96 -20.97 -14.15
CA LEU A 532 -13.52 -19.79 -13.42
C LEU A 532 -12.31 -19.17 -14.13
N GLU A 533 -12.46 -17.94 -14.57
CA GLU A 533 -11.38 -17.19 -15.22
C GLU A 533 -10.42 -16.58 -14.21
N TYR A 534 -9.14 -16.87 -14.43
CA TYR A 534 -8.01 -16.20 -13.82
C TYR A 534 -7.30 -15.38 -14.90
N VAL A 535 -6.98 -14.11 -14.63
CA VAL A 535 -6.24 -13.26 -15.58
C VAL A 535 -4.83 -12.95 -15.10
N GLY A 536 -3.87 -12.93 -16.02
CA GLY A 536 -2.48 -12.51 -15.78
C GLY A 536 -1.94 -11.68 -16.94
N SER A 537 -0.86 -10.93 -16.72
CA SER A 537 -0.22 -10.15 -17.79
C SER A 537 0.94 -10.93 -18.42
N ASP A 538 1.10 -10.77 -19.73
CA ASP A 538 2.24 -11.22 -20.53
C ASP A 538 3.61 -10.73 -20.02
N THR A 539 3.65 -9.60 -19.31
CA THR A 539 4.86 -9.09 -18.64
C THR A 539 5.41 -10.05 -17.58
N HIS A 540 4.61 -11.02 -17.15
CA HIS A 540 5.00 -12.03 -16.15
C HIS A 540 5.34 -13.41 -16.74
N ASN A 541 5.46 -13.53 -18.07
CA ASN A 541 5.71 -14.80 -18.75
C ASN A 541 7.04 -15.47 -18.36
N THR A 542 8.03 -14.68 -17.95
CA THR A 542 9.34 -15.15 -17.49
C THR A 542 9.45 -15.18 -15.97
N SER A 543 8.39 -14.82 -15.24
CA SER A 543 8.37 -14.73 -13.78
C SER A 543 7.35 -15.68 -13.16
N ILE A 544 6.22 -15.17 -12.66
CA ILE A 544 5.25 -15.95 -11.87
C ILE A 544 4.29 -16.80 -12.72
N ASN A 545 4.05 -16.43 -14.00
CA ASN A 545 3.07 -17.13 -14.85
C ASN A 545 3.35 -18.64 -14.99
N PRO A 546 4.60 -19.12 -15.22
CA PRO A 546 4.87 -20.56 -15.30
C PRO A 546 4.54 -21.34 -14.02
N TYR A 547 4.74 -20.72 -12.84
CA TYR A 547 4.42 -21.32 -11.55
C TYR A 547 2.91 -21.38 -11.32
N LEU A 548 2.21 -20.32 -11.72
CA LEU A 548 0.74 -20.27 -11.69
C LEU A 548 0.11 -21.29 -12.66
N THR A 549 0.61 -21.42 -13.89
CA THR A 549 0.15 -22.43 -14.86
C THR A 549 0.24 -23.84 -14.27
N ARG A 550 1.35 -24.18 -13.60
CA ARG A 550 1.50 -25.48 -12.93
C ARG A 550 0.54 -25.65 -11.76
N THR A 551 0.34 -24.61 -10.96
CA THR A 551 -0.59 -24.62 -9.83
C THR A 551 -2.03 -24.87 -10.29
N ILE A 552 -2.45 -24.18 -11.35
CA ILE A 552 -3.78 -24.34 -11.97
C ILE A 552 -3.95 -25.71 -12.61
N ALA A 553 -2.91 -26.24 -13.27
CA ALA A 553 -2.94 -27.59 -13.82
C ALA A 553 -3.19 -28.63 -12.72
N GLN A 554 -2.45 -28.55 -11.60
CA GLN A 554 -2.64 -29.44 -10.46
C GLN A 554 -4.06 -29.36 -9.86
N PHE A 555 -4.64 -28.17 -9.76
CA PHE A 555 -6.01 -28.01 -9.31
C PHE A 555 -7.02 -28.64 -10.28
N ASN A 556 -6.86 -28.39 -11.58
CA ASN A 556 -7.76 -28.91 -12.61
C ASN A 556 -7.71 -30.45 -12.74
N GLU A 557 -6.60 -31.07 -12.33
CA GLU A 557 -6.37 -32.52 -12.28
C GLU A 557 -6.98 -33.21 -11.05
N ILE A 558 -7.53 -32.47 -10.08
CA ILE A 558 -8.23 -33.06 -8.93
C ILE A 558 -9.35 -34.00 -9.45
N PRO A 559 -9.43 -35.26 -8.95
CA PRO A 559 -10.41 -36.23 -9.41
C PRO A 559 -11.85 -35.70 -9.30
N ASN A 560 -12.64 -35.89 -10.37
CA ASN A 560 -14.04 -35.47 -10.46
C ASN A 560 -14.28 -33.97 -10.22
N ASN A 561 -13.24 -33.12 -10.34
CA ASN A 561 -13.36 -31.69 -10.07
C ASN A 561 -14.45 -31.03 -10.95
N PRO A 562 -15.52 -30.47 -10.35
CA PRO A 562 -16.62 -29.83 -11.08
C PRO A 562 -16.27 -28.41 -11.56
N ILE A 563 -15.08 -27.91 -11.21
CA ILE A 563 -14.55 -26.59 -11.52
C ILE A 563 -13.37 -26.74 -12.49
N GLU A 564 -13.27 -25.83 -13.45
CA GLU A 564 -12.08 -25.63 -14.27
C GLU A 564 -11.60 -24.19 -14.11
N ILE A 565 -10.37 -24.00 -13.64
CA ILE A 565 -9.73 -22.70 -13.66
C ILE A 565 -9.06 -22.51 -15.02
N LYS A 566 -9.47 -21.46 -15.73
CA LYS A 566 -8.89 -21.06 -17.01
C LYS A 566 -7.97 -19.87 -16.81
N PHE A 567 -6.68 -20.05 -17.11
CA PHE A 567 -5.69 -18.98 -17.03
C PHE A 567 -5.56 -18.23 -18.35
N ASN A 568 -6.00 -16.97 -18.37
CA ASN A 568 -5.92 -16.08 -19.51
C ASN A 568 -4.72 -15.13 -19.33
N ILE A 569 -3.66 -15.34 -20.11
CA ILE A 569 -2.54 -14.39 -20.19
C ILE A 569 -2.89 -13.33 -21.23
N LEU A 570 -3.02 -12.09 -20.78
CA LEU A 570 -3.43 -10.93 -21.57
C LEU A 570 -2.24 -10.01 -21.83
N ALA A 571 -2.29 -9.26 -22.94
CA ALA A 571 -1.39 -8.14 -23.15
C ALA A 571 -1.57 -7.12 -22.02
N TYR A 572 -0.50 -6.45 -21.60
CA TYR A 572 -0.51 -5.53 -20.44
C TYR A 572 -1.69 -4.54 -20.40
N ASN A 573 -2.03 -3.90 -21.52
CA ASN A 573 -3.15 -2.95 -21.56
C ASN A 573 -4.51 -3.64 -21.36
N ASP A 574 -4.73 -4.81 -21.96
CA ASP A 574 -5.96 -5.60 -21.78
C ASP A 574 -6.05 -6.16 -20.36
N TYR A 575 -4.91 -6.55 -19.78
CA TYR A 575 -4.81 -6.92 -18.38
C TYR A 575 -5.22 -5.76 -17.47
N LEU A 576 -4.76 -4.53 -17.72
CA LEU A 576 -5.20 -3.36 -16.95
C LEU A 576 -6.71 -3.12 -17.09
N GLN A 577 -7.28 -3.28 -18.29
CA GLN A 577 -8.73 -3.18 -18.49
C GLN A 577 -9.49 -4.27 -17.73
N ALA A 578 -8.96 -5.49 -17.68
CA ALA A 578 -9.54 -6.57 -16.90
C ALA A 578 -9.45 -6.31 -15.39
N TYR A 579 -8.30 -5.81 -14.93
CA TYR A 579 -8.06 -5.42 -13.54
C TYR A 579 -9.00 -4.30 -13.07
N PHE A 580 -9.09 -3.20 -13.81
CA PHE A 580 -9.93 -2.06 -13.44
C PHE A 580 -11.42 -2.34 -13.61
N GLY A 581 -11.80 -3.20 -14.56
CA GLY A 581 -13.19 -3.58 -14.77
C GLY A 581 -13.67 -4.77 -13.94
N GLY A 582 -12.82 -5.43 -13.15
CA GLY A 582 -13.21 -6.65 -12.42
C GLY A 582 -13.51 -7.85 -13.32
N LYS A 583 -12.89 -7.95 -14.51
CA LYS A 583 -13.14 -9.00 -15.52
C LYS A 583 -12.37 -10.29 -15.21
N PHE A 584 -12.69 -10.89 -14.08
CA PHE A 584 -12.12 -12.15 -13.61
C PHE A 584 -13.04 -12.76 -12.55
N HIS A 585 -12.90 -14.06 -12.33
CA HIS A 585 -13.47 -14.74 -11.18
C HIS A 585 -12.43 -14.90 -10.07
N LEU A 586 -11.19 -15.18 -10.47
CA LEU A 586 -10.07 -15.39 -9.59
C LEU A 586 -8.96 -14.40 -9.95
N PHE A 587 -8.38 -13.76 -8.95
CA PHE A 587 -7.28 -12.82 -9.16
C PHE A 587 -6.34 -12.84 -7.96
N ASN A 588 -5.04 -12.70 -8.20
CA ASN A 588 -4.08 -12.57 -7.12
C ASN A 588 -3.90 -11.10 -6.77
N ILE A 589 -4.66 -10.66 -5.76
CA ILE A 589 -4.57 -9.32 -5.20
C ILE A 589 -3.31 -9.17 -4.36
N ALA A 590 -2.88 -7.94 -4.17
CA ALA A 590 -1.80 -7.58 -3.26
C ALA A 590 -2.26 -6.42 -2.39
N TRP A 591 -1.97 -6.48 -1.09
CA TRP A 591 -2.29 -5.39 -0.17
C TRP A 591 -1.10 -5.05 0.72
N THR A 592 -0.88 -3.76 0.90
CA THR A 592 0.14 -3.15 1.77
C THR A 592 -0.61 -2.19 2.71
N PRO A 593 -0.29 -2.13 4.00
CA PRO A 593 -1.04 -1.31 4.95
C PRO A 593 -0.86 0.19 4.68
N ASP A 594 -1.97 0.93 4.75
CA ASP A 594 -1.99 2.39 4.73
C ASP A 594 -1.59 2.98 6.10
N PHE A 595 -1.87 2.24 7.19
CA PHE A 595 -1.59 2.65 8.56
C PHE A 595 -1.26 1.47 9.47
N SER A 596 -0.63 1.75 10.62
CA SER A 596 -0.07 0.74 11.52
C SER A 596 -1.13 0.13 12.47
N ASP A 597 -2.21 -0.40 11.91
CA ASP A 597 -3.29 -1.10 12.64
C ASP A 597 -3.87 -2.21 11.74
N PRO A 598 -4.27 -3.37 12.29
CA PRO A 598 -4.84 -4.47 11.51
C PRO A 598 -6.10 -4.09 10.74
N GLY A 599 -6.84 -3.06 11.17
CA GLY A 599 -7.99 -2.54 10.44
C GLY A 599 -7.64 -2.08 9.02
N SER A 600 -6.37 -1.76 8.74
CA SER A 600 -5.88 -1.43 7.40
C SER A 600 -5.90 -2.63 6.44
N PHE A 601 -5.94 -3.87 6.93
CA PHE A 601 -6.13 -5.08 6.14
C PHE A 601 -7.57 -5.58 6.25
N VAL A 602 -8.05 -5.81 7.47
CA VAL A 602 -9.35 -6.47 7.72
C VAL A 602 -10.50 -5.66 7.13
N GLY A 603 -10.47 -4.33 7.24
CA GLY A 603 -11.52 -3.46 6.71
C GLY A 603 -11.66 -3.48 5.19
N THR A 604 -10.63 -3.94 4.46
CA THR A 604 -10.66 -3.99 2.99
C THR A 604 -11.59 -5.08 2.44
N LEU A 605 -11.93 -6.08 3.27
CA LEU A 605 -12.68 -7.27 2.90
C LEU A 605 -14.17 -7.21 3.32
N GLY A 606 -14.62 -6.08 3.88
CA GLY A 606 -16.03 -5.82 4.19
C GLY A 606 -16.81 -5.22 3.01
N ILE A 607 -18.10 -4.93 3.23
CA ILE A 607 -18.94 -4.22 2.27
C ILE A 607 -18.33 -2.85 1.96
N ASP A 608 -18.18 -2.54 0.67
CA ASP A 608 -17.55 -1.31 0.17
C ASP A 608 -16.13 -1.04 0.69
N GLY A 609 -15.45 -2.05 1.24
CA GLY A 609 -14.03 -1.97 1.57
C GLY A 609 -13.14 -1.84 0.33
N ASP A 610 -11.86 -1.50 0.49
CA ASP A 610 -10.96 -1.18 -0.63
C ASP A 610 -10.77 -2.31 -1.65
N LEU A 611 -10.92 -3.56 -1.19
CA LEU A 611 -10.80 -4.76 -2.02
C LEU A 611 -12.17 -5.32 -2.44
N SER A 612 -13.28 -4.65 -2.11
CA SER A 612 -14.64 -5.08 -2.42
C SER A 612 -14.88 -5.35 -3.91
N LYS A 613 -14.18 -4.67 -4.82
CA LYS A 613 -14.27 -4.96 -6.27
C LYS A 613 -13.68 -6.32 -6.67
N PHE A 614 -12.72 -6.84 -5.90
CA PHE A 614 -12.06 -8.12 -6.16
C PHE A 614 -12.79 -9.30 -5.50
N THR A 615 -13.59 -9.03 -4.47
CA THR A 615 -14.47 -10.00 -3.81
C THR A 615 -15.90 -9.96 -4.35
N GLY A 616 -16.35 -8.82 -4.89
CA GLY A 616 -17.70 -8.58 -5.35
C GLY A 616 -18.61 -7.89 -4.32
N PHE A 617 -18.08 -7.42 -3.18
CA PHE A 617 -18.86 -6.87 -2.05
C PHE A 617 -19.20 -5.37 -2.20
N GLN A 618 -19.31 -4.90 -3.43
CA GLN A 618 -19.67 -3.52 -3.74
C GLN A 618 -21.18 -3.33 -3.66
N THR A 619 -21.59 -2.18 -3.12
CA THR A 619 -22.97 -1.67 -3.15
C THR A 619 -23.11 -0.53 -4.15
N GLU A 620 -24.30 0.06 -4.20
CA GLU A 620 -24.63 1.25 -4.99
C GLU A 620 -23.80 2.48 -4.61
N LEU A 621 -23.13 2.46 -3.45
CA LEU A 621 -22.20 3.52 -3.02
C LEU A 621 -20.87 3.47 -3.79
N SER A 622 -20.37 2.27 -4.10
CA SER A 622 -19.04 2.08 -4.69
C SER A 622 -19.06 1.55 -6.14
N SER A 623 -20.23 1.15 -6.65
CA SER A 623 -20.37 0.64 -8.03
C SER A 623 -21.70 1.04 -8.67
N SER A 624 -21.68 1.29 -9.98
CA SER A 624 -22.89 1.52 -10.78
C SER A 624 -23.64 0.22 -11.11
N THR A 625 -23.01 -0.93 -10.95
CA THR A 625 -23.57 -2.26 -11.25
C THR A 625 -23.20 -3.25 -10.13
N PRO A 626 -23.60 -2.97 -8.88
CA PRO A 626 -23.19 -3.75 -7.74
C PRO A 626 -23.85 -5.13 -7.69
N LEU A 627 -23.22 -6.03 -6.93
CA LEU A 627 -23.83 -7.30 -6.55
C LEU A 627 -24.85 -7.10 -5.44
N LEU A 628 -24.53 -6.26 -4.47
CA LEU A 628 -25.36 -5.99 -3.30
C LEU A 628 -26.25 -4.78 -3.58
N LEU A 629 -27.56 -5.01 -3.59
CA LEU A 629 -28.58 -3.98 -3.73
C LEU A 629 -29.27 -3.79 -2.39
N LYS A 630 -29.53 -2.55 -1.99
CA LYS A 630 -30.30 -2.28 -0.78
C LYS A 630 -31.69 -2.93 -0.85
N ARG A 631 -32.15 -3.54 0.25
CA ARG A 631 -33.53 -4.02 0.37
C ARG A 631 -34.48 -2.86 0.61
N ASP A 632 -35.67 -2.94 0.02
CA ASP A 632 -36.73 -1.95 0.25
C ASP A 632 -37.28 -2.06 1.69
N ASP A 633 -37.36 -3.29 2.21
CA ASP A 633 -37.66 -3.62 3.60
C ASP A 633 -36.64 -4.65 4.12
N ALA A 634 -35.94 -4.31 5.22
CA ALA A 634 -34.91 -5.18 5.80
C ALA A 634 -35.46 -6.53 6.29
N SER A 635 -36.77 -6.63 6.53
CA SER A 635 -37.45 -7.86 6.98
C SER A 635 -37.84 -8.83 5.86
N GLU A 636 -37.63 -8.47 4.58
CA GLU A 636 -37.96 -9.34 3.43
C GLU A 636 -36.84 -10.35 3.11
N GLY A 637 -36.83 -11.54 3.76
CA GLY A 637 -35.84 -12.59 3.49
C GLY A 637 -36.20 -13.98 4.04
N VAL A 638 -35.35 -14.97 3.77
CA VAL A 638 -35.49 -16.32 4.35
C VAL A 638 -34.69 -16.40 5.67
N GLY A 639 -35.38 -16.52 6.80
CA GLY A 639 -34.78 -16.56 8.15
C GLY A 639 -35.13 -15.32 8.98
N GLU A 640 -35.05 -15.40 10.30
CA GLU A 640 -35.43 -14.33 11.25
C GLU A 640 -34.49 -13.09 11.23
N GLU A 641 -33.66 -12.93 10.19
CA GLU A 641 -32.60 -11.93 10.12
C GLU A 641 -33.02 -10.71 9.26
N ASN A 642 -32.88 -9.52 9.83
CA ASN A 642 -33.16 -8.25 9.14
C ASN A 642 -31.95 -7.86 8.26
N LEU A 643 -31.84 -8.41 7.05
CA LEU A 643 -30.73 -8.09 6.14
C LEU A 643 -30.90 -6.72 5.49
N THR A 644 -29.81 -5.99 5.35
CA THR A 644 -29.80 -4.67 4.70
C THR A 644 -29.76 -4.78 3.17
N TYR A 645 -29.10 -5.81 2.65
CA TYR A 645 -28.86 -6.01 1.24
C TYR A 645 -29.47 -7.31 0.69
N LYS A 646 -29.63 -7.36 -0.63
CA LYS A 646 -29.93 -8.57 -1.39
C LYS A 646 -28.97 -8.68 -2.57
N VAL A 647 -28.70 -9.91 -2.99
CA VAL A 647 -27.96 -10.15 -4.24
C VAL A 647 -28.83 -9.73 -5.42
N ASN A 648 -28.23 -9.00 -6.35
CA ASN A 648 -28.80 -8.66 -7.65
C ASN A 648 -29.38 -9.91 -8.33
N ASP A 649 -30.63 -9.84 -8.80
CA ASP A 649 -31.37 -10.99 -9.34
C ASP A 649 -30.62 -11.75 -10.43
N LYS A 650 -29.81 -11.04 -11.22
CA LYS A 650 -28.92 -11.63 -12.23
C LYS A 650 -27.96 -12.68 -11.66
N PHE A 651 -27.47 -12.45 -10.45
CA PHE A 651 -26.50 -13.27 -9.73
C PHE A 651 -27.14 -14.09 -8.60
N LYS A 652 -28.46 -14.05 -8.41
CA LYS A 652 -29.13 -14.74 -7.31
C LYS A 652 -28.97 -16.27 -7.41
N THR A 653 -28.80 -16.91 -6.24
CA THR A 653 -28.67 -18.35 -6.02
C THR A 653 -29.48 -18.80 -4.81
N THR A 654 -29.56 -20.11 -4.58
CA THR A 654 -30.19 -20.72 -3.39
C THR A 654 -29.51 -20.35 -2.07
N VAL A 655 -28.28 -19.84 -2.10
CA VAL A 655 -27.51 -19.46 -0.90
C VAL A 655 -27.26 -17.94 -0.79
N SER A 656 -27.87 -17.12 -1.66
CA SER A 656 -27.59 -15.68 -1.69
C SER A 656 -27.91 -14.97 -0.37
N ASP A 657 -28.98 -15.33 0.32
CA ASP A 657 -29.36 -14.67 1.58
C ASP A 657 -28.37 -15.00 2.70
N SER A 658 -27.99 -16.27 2.88
CA SER A 658 -26.98 -16.65 3.89
C SER A 658 -25.59 -16.13 3.55
N PHE A 659 -25.28 -15.99 2.25
CA PHE A 659 -24.05 -15.34 1.81
C PHE A 659 -24.03 -13.85 2.17
N VAL A 660 -25.14 -13.12 1.98
CA VAL A 660 -25.25 -11.71 2.38
C VAL A 660 -25.18 -11.57 3.89
N ALA A 661 -25.90 -12.40 4.65
CA ALA A 661 -25.86 -12.40 6.11
C ALA A 661 -24.43 -12.49 6.66
N SER A 662 -23.63 -13.42 6.11
CA SER A 662 -22.22 -13.60 6.49
C SER A 662 -21.37 -12.35 6.21
N ILE A 663 -21.62 -11.65 5.10
CA ILE A 663 -20.86 -10.45 4.72
C ILE A 663 -21.27 -9.24 5.57
N GLU A 664 -22.57 -9.08 5.85
CA GLU A 664 -23.09 -8.06 6.77
C GLU A 664 -22.52 -8.27 8.17
N ASP A 665 -22.61 -9.48 8.72
CA ASP A 665 -22.05 -9.82 10.03
C ASP A 665 -20.53 -9.56 10.12
N THR A 666 -19.77 -9.93 9.09
CA THR A 666 -18.33 -9.61 9.01
C THR A 666 -18.08 -8.09 9.05
N THR A 667 -18.90 -7.33 8.32
CA THR A 667 -18.77 -5.88 8.21
C THR A 667 -19.18 -5.18 9.50
N ASP A 668 -20.24 -5.66 10.16
CA ASP A 668 -20.73 -5.12 11.43
C ASP A 668 -19.71 -5.40 12.55
N LYS A 669 -19.22 -6.63 12.68
CA LYS A 669 -18.13 -6.98 13.61
C LYS A 669 -16.90 -6.10 13.39
N PHE A 670 -16.52 -5.84 12.13
CA PHE A 670 -15.43 -4.92 11.83
C PHE A 670 -15.72 -3.53 12.41
N TYR A 671 -16.90 -2.96 12.17
CA TYR A 671 -17.23 -1.62 12.67
C TYR A 671 -17.39 -1.56 14.19
N GLU A 672 -17.87 -2.62 14.84
CA GLU A 672 -17.92 -2.73 16.30
C GLU A 672 -16.53 -2.63 16.92
N ILE A 673 -15.56 -3.38 16.38
CA ILE A 673 -14.16 -3.34 16.83
C ILE A 673 -13.52 -1.99 16.46
N ASP A 674 -13.77 -1.52 15.25
CA ASP A 674 -13.12 -0.36 14.69
C ASP A 674 -13.57 0.95 15.36
N ARG A 675 -14.86 1.05 15.71
CA ARG A 675 -15.52 2.24 16.28
C ARG A 675 -15.85 2.09 17.77
N ALA A 676 -15.21 1.16 18.47
CA ALA A 676 -15.40 0.98 19.90
C ALA A 676 -15.25 2.31 20.66
N GLU A 677 -16.22 2.64 21.52
CA GLU A 677 -16.24 3.92 22.26
C GLU A 677 -14.99 4.12 23.12
N LYS A 678 -14.46 3.02 23.67
CA LYS A 678 -13.23 3.00 24.44
C LYS A 678 -12.17 2.23 23.68
N TYR A 679 -11.04 2.87 23.42
CA TYR A 679 -9.89 2.20 22.82
C TYR A 679 -9.16 1.34 23.84
N ASP A 680 -9.11 0.03 23.61
CA ASP A 680 -8.21 -0.92 24.27
C ASP A 680 -7.43 -1.69 23.19
N LEU A 681 -6.10 -1.60 23.24
CA LEU A 681 -5.24 -2.21 22.22
C LEU A 681 -5.37 -3.73 22.20
N VAL A 682 -5.42 -4.39 23.36
CA VAL A 682 -5.43 -5.86 23.43
C VAL A 682 -6.78 -6.40 22.98
N GLU A 683 -7.88 -5.79 23.41
CA GLU A 683 -9.22 -6.16 22.94
C GLU A 683 -9.37 -5.95 21.44
N ARG A 684 -8.85 -4.83 20.90
CA ARG A 684 -8.85 -4.54 19.46
C ARG A 684 -8.07 -5.59 18.66
N LEU A 685 -6.83 -5.89 19.07
CA LEU A 685 -5.99 -6.89 18.38
C LEU A 685 -6.61 -8.30 18.46
N LYS A 686 -7.22 -8.64 19.60
CA LYS A 686 -7.95 -9.90 19.76
C LYS A 686 -9.16 -9.97 18.83
N GLY A 687 -10.03 -8.95 18.85
CA GLY A 687 -11.23 -8.91 18.03
C GLY A 687 -10.93 -8.98 16.53
N PHE A 688 -9.95 -8.23 16.04
CA PHE A 688 -9.53 -8.35 14.65
C PHE A 688 -8.90 -9.72 14.34
N GLY A 689 -8.13 -10.30 15.28
CA GLY A 689 -7.56 -11.64 15.09
C GLY A 689 -8.63 -12.73 14.94
N GLU A 690 -9.72 -12.62 15.70
CA GLU A 690 -10.90 -13.48 15.59
C GLU A 690 -11.65 -13.28 14.27
N LEU A 691 -11.89 -12.03 13.89
CA LEU A 691 -12.57 -11.67 12.65
C LEU A 691 -11.77 -12.11 11.41
N GLU A 692 -10.46 -11.88 11.39
CA GLU A 692 -9.60 -12.32 10.29
C GLU A 692 -9.54 -13.85 10.19
N THR A 693 -9.55 -14.55 11.33
CA THR A 693 -9.64 -16.01 11.35
C THR A 693 -10.95 -16.49 10.70
N GLU A 694 -12.08 -15.84 11.00
CA GLU A 694 -13.38 -16.15 10.41
C GLU A 694 -13.38 -15.90 8.88
N ILE A 695 -12.92 -14.72 8.46
CA ILE A 695 -12.82 -14.33 7.04
C ILE A 695 -12.02 -15.36 6.21
N ILE A 696 -10.90 -15.84 6.75
CA ILE A 696 -9.93 -16.66 6.03
C ILE A 696 -10.25 -18.16 6.12
N TYR A 697 -10.65 -18.65 7.30
CA TYR A 697 -10.74 -20.10 7.59
C TYR A 697 -12.18 -20.62 7.69
N GLU A 698 -13.18 -19.75 7.82
CA GLU A 698 -14.60 -20.13 7.88
C GLU A 698 -15.35 -19.71 6.62
N ASN A 699 -15.21 -18.44 6.25
CA ASN A 699 -15.96 -17.80 5.16
C ASN A 699 -15.21 -17.84 3.82
N PHE A 700 -13.89 -18.06 3.84
CA PHE A 700 -13.01 -18.15 2.67
C PHE A 700 -13.19 -16.98 1.69
N TYR A 701 -13.27 -15.74 2.17
CA TYR A 701 -13.44 -14.57 1.28
C TYR A 701 -12.20 -14.26 0.44
N VAL A 702 -11.03 -14.63 0.96
CA VAL A 702 -9.75 -14.64 0.26
C VAL A 702 -8.91 -15.82 0.75
N LEU A 703 -8.01 -16.29 -0.08
CA LEU A 703 -6.95 -17.23 0.32
C LEU A 703 -5.62 -16.47 0.36
N PRO A 704 -5.04 -16.20 1.54
CA PRO A 704 -3.66 -15.74 1.62
C PRO A 704 -2.75 -16.72 0.85
N ASN A 705 -1.98 -16.20 -0.11
CA ASN A 705 -1.17 -17.03 -1.00
C ASN A 705 0.28 -17.05 -0.54
N PHE A 706 0.94 -15.91 -0.67
CA PHE A 706 2.37 -15.80 -0.42
C PHE A 706 2.76 -14.37 -0.06
N ASN A 707 3.94 -14.26 0.53
CA ASN A 707 4.72 -13.03 0.58
C ASN A 707 5.69 -13.01 -0.61
N ALA A 708 5.87 -11.88 -1.29
CA ALA A 708 6.84 -11.77 -2.39
C ALA A 708 8.23 -11.33 -1.94
N ALA A 709 8.39 -10.90 -0.67
CA ALA A 709 9.68 -10.51 -0.15
C ALA A 709 10.59 -11.74 -0.02
N PRO A 710 11.84 -11.70 -0.52
CA PRO A 710 12.76 -12.82 -0.40
C PRO A 710 13.09 -13.06 1.08
N LEU A 711 13.31 -14.32 1.48
CA LEU A 711 13.66 -14.65 2.87
C LEU A 711 14.92 -13.91 3.37
N LYS A 712 15.84 -13.61 2.45
CA LYS A 712 17.00 -12.73 2.67
C LYS A 712 17.15 -11.76 1.51
N SER A 713 17.53 -10.52 1.81
CA SER A 713 17.94 -9.55 0.80
C SER A 713 19.47 -9.45 0.75
N TYR A 714 20.02 -9.36 -0.46
CA TYR A 714 21.43 -9.10 -0.69
C TYR A 714 21.58 -7.84 -1.51
N SER A 715 22.50 -6.97 -1.10
CA SER A 715 22.78 -5.75 -1.84
C SER A 715 24.24 -5.35 -1.77
N ILE A 716 24.68 -4.69 -2.83
CA ILE A 716 25.96 -3.98 -2.90
C ILE A 716 25.62 -2.52 -3.15
N SER A 717 26.08 -1.63 -2.26
CA SER A 717 25.60 -0.26 -2.28
C SER A 717 26.62 0.72 -1.75
N TYR A 718 26.74 1.86 -2.43
CA TYR A 718 27.40 3.04 -1.88
C TYR A 718 26.46 3.83 -0.96
N LEU A 719 25.15 3.56 -0.97
CA LEU A 719 24.24 4.14 0.02
C LEU A 719 24.57 3.57 1.40
N ARG A 720 24.76 4.46 2.37
CA ARG A 720 24.97 4.08 3.75
C ARG A 720 23.71 3.40 4.30
N GLN A 721 23.88 2.24 4.92
CA GLN A 721 22.76 1.53 5.54
C GLN A 721 22.24 2.31 6.75
N TYR A 722 20.98 2.06 7.14
CA TYR A 722 20.34 2.72 8.28
C TYR A 722 20.35 4.25 8.23
N THR A 723 20.48 4.85 7.04
CA THR A 723 20.33 6.29 6.87
C THR A 723 19.00 6.68 6.23
N TYR A 724 17.90 6.04 6.64
CA TYR A 724 16.61 6.19 5.98
C TYR A 724 15.46 5.94 6.91
N GLY A 725 14.33 6.62 6.67
CA GLY A 725 13.11 6.43 7.46
C GLY A 725 12.72 4.95 7.54
N TYR A 726 12.75 4.39 8.75
CA TYR A 726 12.43 2.98 8.96
C TYR A 726 10.94 2.86 9.33
N ALA A 727 10.10 2.72 8.30
CA ALA A 727 8.66 2.50 8.47
C ALA A 727 8.15 1.52 7.40
N THR A 728 7.15 0.73 7.77
CA THR A 728 6.43 -0.19 6.87
C THR A 728 5.22 0.47 6.19
N TYR A 729 4.96 1.74 6.52
CA TYR A 729 3.83 2.56 6.12
C TYR A 729 4.29 3.97 5.70
N GLY A 730 3.39 4.72 5.06
CA GLY A 730 3.63 6.10 4.63
C GLY A 730 4.74 6.23 3.59
N VAL A 731 5.29 7.45 3.43
CA VAL A 731 6.29 7.74 2.38
C VAL A 731 7.70 7.97 2.92
N SER A 732 7.89 7.89 4.23
CA SER A 732 9.17 8.18 4.90
C SER A 732 10.36 7.38 4.34
N PRO A 733 10.23 6.07 4.00
CA PRO A 733 11.34 5.30 3.42
C PRO A 733 11.85 5.85 2.06
N ASN A 734 11.00 6.58 1.33
CA ASN A 734 11.31 7.14 0.01
C ASN A 734 12.00 8.51 0.08
N LYS A 735 12.07 9.13 1.27
CA LYS A 735 12.67 10.46 1.43
C LYS A 735 14.19 10.36 1.41
N LEU A 736 14.81 10.89 0.36
CA LEU A 736 16.25 10.76 0.11
C LEU A 736 17.10 11.78 0.88
N PHE A 737 16.51 12.84 1.43
CA PHE A 737 17.27 13.87 2.13
C PHE A 737 17.94 13.39 3.44
N THR A 738 17.47 12.27 4.00
CA THR A 738 18.10 11.59 5.13
C THR A 738 19.21 10.61 4.71
N ARG A 739 19.29 10.28 3.41
CA ARG A 739 20.25 9.31 2.88
C ARG A 739 21.64 9.90 2.78
N ARG A 740 22.66 9.07 3.06
CA ARG A 740 24.07 9.40 2.86
C ARG A 740 24.71 8.45 1.85
N ILE A 741 25.66 8.95 1.07
CA ILE A 741 26.44 8.17 0.10
C ILE A 741 27.89 8.07 0.60
N ASN A 742 28.40 6.86 0.68
CA ASN A 742 29.80 6.59 0.95
C ASN A 742 30.63 6.82 -0.32
N GLU A 743 31.82 7.42 -0.18
CA GLU A 743 32.71 7.66 -1.33
C GLU A 743 33.17 6.34 -1.97
N GLN A 744 33.28 5.27 -1.18
CA GLN A 744 33.67 3.92 -1.60
C GLN A 744 32.74 2.87 -0.99
N LEU A 745 32.71 1.68 -1.57
CA LEU A 745 32.01 0.53 -0.97
C LEU A 745 32.63 0.19 0.39
N TRP A 746 31.78 -0.07 1.38
CA TRP A 746 32.24 -0.50 2.70
C TRP A 746 32.49 -2.00 2.74
N THR A 747 33.55 -2.38 3.43
CA THR A 747 33.85 -3.77 3.75
C THR A 747 32.83 -4.35 4.73
N LYS A 748 32.78 -5.68 4.83
CA LYS A 748 31.96 -6.41 5.82
C LYS A 748 32.17 -5.90 7.24
N GLN A 749 33.42 -5.62 7.62
CA GLN A 749 33.73 -5.12 8.96
C GLN A 749 33.17 -3.71 9.18
N GLN A 750 33.33 -2.79 8.21
CA GLN A 750 32.78 -1.44 8.32
C GLN A 750 31.24 -1.43 8.36
N LEU A 751 30.60 -2.27 7.54
CA LEU A 751 29.15 -2.47 7.58
C LEU A 751 28.70 -3.00 8.95
N LYS A 752 29.44 -3.96 9.51
CA LYS A 752 29.17 -4.51 10.84
C LYS A 752 29.34 -3.45 11.94
N ASP A 753 30.45 -2.72 11.95
CA ASP A 753 30.73 -1.68 12.95
C ASP A 753 29.63 -0.60 12.94
N TRP A 754 29.19 -0.20 11.73
CA TRP A 754 28.07 0.72 11.58
C TRP A 754 26.73 0.15 12.04
N SER A 755 26.44 -1.12 11.73
CA SER A 755 25.23 -1.81 12.21
C SER A 755 25.21 -1.91 13.73
N ASP A 756 26.35 -2.20 14.36
CA ASP A 756 26.47 -2.29 15.81
C ASP A 756 26.30 -0.92 16.48
N LEU A 757 26.87 0.15 15.89
CA LEU A 757 26.62 1.52 16.33
C LEU A 757 25.13 1.87 16.25
N TYR A 758 24.49 1.61 15.09
CA TYR A 758 23.06 1.87 14.91
C TYR A 758 22.21 1.15 15.95
N LYS A 759 22.47 -0.14 16.21
CA LYS A 759 21.75 -0.93 17.22
C LYS A 759 21.93 -0.36 18.62
N ALA A 760 23.16 0.01 19.00
CA ALA A 760 23.43 0.61 20.30
C ALA A 760 22.70 1.96 20.49
N GLU A 761 22.62 2.78 19.43
CA GLU A 761 21.84 4.03 19.46
C GLU A 761 20.34 3.77 19.53
N LYS A 762 19.84 2.78 18.77
CA LYS A 762 18.43 2.36 18.80
C LYS A 762 18.01 1.84 20.18
N GLU A 763 18.86 1.08 20.86
CA GLU A 763 18.60 0.61 22.22
C GLU A 763 18.41 1.79 23.20
N LYS A 764 19.26 2.81 23.12
CA LYS A 764 19.10 4.04 23.93
C LYS A 764 17.80 4.77 23.58
N ILE A 765 17.48 4.87 22.30
CA ILE A 765 16.23 5.51 21.83
C ILE A 765 14.99 4.77 22.32
N ASN A 766 15.02 3.44 22.31
CA ASN A 766 13.91 2.62 22.83
C ASN A 766 13.70 2.84 24.33
N THR A 767 14.75 3.21 25.08
CA THR A 767 14.64 3.57 26.51
C THR A 767 14.24 5.02 26.74
N ASP A 768 14.69 5.95 25.89
CA ASP A 768 14.35 7.37 25.93
C ASP A 768 14.13 7.89 24.51
N ILE A 769 12.87 8.06 24.13
CA ILE A 769 12.48 8.50 22.79
C ILE A 769 13.04 9.89 22.44
N SER A 770 13.34 10.72 23.45
CA SER A 770 13.94 12.05 23.26
C SER A 770 15.45 12.02 23.06
N TYR A 771 16.10 10.87 23.27
CA TYR A 771 17.54 10.75 23.13
C TYR A 771 18.00 11.25 21.76
N LYS A 772 18.93 12.21 21.81
CA LYS A 772 19.41 13.02 20.70
C LYS A 772 18.36 13.90 20.00
N LYS A 773 17.03 13.78 20.19
CA LYS A 773 15.92 14.30 19.34
C LYS A 773 15.87 15.81 18.95
N ASN A 774 16.84 16.64 19.33
CA ASN A 774 16.91 18.07 18.98
C ASN A 774 17.04 18.28 17.45
N GLY A 775 15.93 18.65 16.79
CA GLY A 775 15.91 18.98 15.36
C GLY A 775 15.49 17.84 14.41
N ASN A 776 14.89 16.77 14.94
CA ASN A 776 14.08 15.78 14.21
C ASN A 776 14.76 14.74 13.32
N ILE A 777 16.09 14.75 13.14
CA ILE A 777 16.83 13.79 12.28
C ILE A 777 18.28 13.70 12.77
N PHE A 778 18.82 12.49 12.98
CA PHE A 778 20.10 12.26 13.67
C PHE A 778 21.21 11.80 12.76
N TYR A 779 21.82 12.79 12.13
CA TYR A 779 23.25 12.73 11.93
C TYR A 779 23.81 14.08 12.38
N GLU A 780 24.12 14.19 13.66
CA GLU A 780 25.14 15.15 14.10
C GLU A 780 26.48 14.44 13.90
N ASP A 781 27.43 15.14 13.23
CA ASP A 781 28.78 14.63 12.98
C ASP A 781 29.57 14.39 14.28
#